data_AF-A0AAU8T6M7-F1
#
_entry.id   AF-A0AAU8T6M7-F1
#
_cell.length_a   1.000
_cell.length_b   1.000
_cell.length_c   1.000
_cell.angle_alpha   90.00
_cell.angle_beta   90.00
_cell.angle_gamma   90.00
#
_symmetry.space_group_name_H-M   'P 1'
#
loop_
_entity.id
_entity.type
_entity.pdbx_description
1 polymer ?
#
loop_
_entity_poly.entity_id
_entity_poly.type
_entity_poly.pdbx_seq_one_letter_code
_entity_poly.pdbx_strand_id
1 'polypeptide(L)'
;MTHSPNPPSSARLPRSQLTSRIVSELARAVWRYRKQTVLSILLMVAAKLAVVLIPLVLKLIVDELGHPVAQALFPVFLVLAYALLRFLGDALNEARDVVFSIVTQRTVAAFTERTFAHLHSMSARFHTRRETGAIVRDVQKGADGIGFLLGVALFTIVPTAFEIAAIVAIMVRGYAREFTLAIAATFGCYAVYTFIFTRRRVAFQRAVNLLEAKSDGRLVDSLLNYDTVKYFATEETETRRLSEVLEQWVHARTANQRALTALHVGQSAVIALGIAAIMLLAAQRVVGGTMSVGDLILVNAYLIQICMPLNTLGFVFRETNDAMVNVERMFAILAARGRVGEDIDEPAAQPLVVSVGKIDFEHVDFGYDPARPILRDVDFHAYAGKTLAVVGGSGSGKSTIVKLLFRLYQPDRGAIRIDGQDLSKVTQQNLREAIGIVPQDTVLFNETIAYNIAYGRPSATRADVVRAARAAQLDEFIERLPDHYDTRVGERGVRLSGGERQRIAIARAILKDPRIIVFDEATSALDTRSERAIQTELTRLAQGRTSIVIAHRLSTVVDADWILVMEHGRVVEQGTHRELLSRDGVYAKMWSLQGQQGELEHAQRKLTAQSVSLATLTSGAVDALHDEIAARHVAVQVELSDSDLRVTGDPGVLQPAIAELCRSEIVQARPGERIVLRVERHNNHAWLSVLGSGDKPAELSESAAQRMEATLASAGGAFTLMPLHGRLAYVAILPLRAVADARPHVAPTLREEGAKPLDDLLVMAIDDQEEARDALEAVLSANGARVRLASSGAEALDWLGRTQTSDWPHLLLCDIVLAGEDGYDVLRRIRALESERSGSTHAILPAIALTGYAETEDRVRAEQAGFKAHLPKPVAPEKLIAEIRKLAADRPRAATAP
;
A
#
# COMPACT_ATOMS: atom_id res chain seq x y z
N MET A 1 -29.86 1.97 -9.25
CA MET A 1 -29.95 1.53 -10.67
C MET A 1 -29.12 2.48 -11.49
N THR A 2 -27.90 2.08 -11.86
CA THR A 2 -27.01 2.82 -12.75
C THR A 2 -26.46 1.80 -13.73
N HIS A 3 -26.82 1.98 -15.00
CA HIS A 3 -26.32 1.16 -16.08
C HIS A 3 -24.79 1.28 -16.13
N SER A 4 -24.07 0.19 -15.85
CA SER A 4 -22.69 0.07 -16.30
C SER A 4 -22.66 0.23 -17.82
N PRO A 5 -21.86 1.14 -18.39
CA PRO A 5 -21.73 1.23 -19.83
C PRO A 5 -21.06 -0.06 -20.33
N ASN A 6 -21.70 -0.70 -21.30
CA ASN A 6 -21.12 -1.84 -22.01
C ASN A 6 -19.71 -1.47 -22.51
N PRO A 7 -18.70 -2.34 -22.39
CA PRO A 7 -17.40 -2.10 -22.99
C PRO A 7 -17.54 -1.95 -24.52
N PRO A 8 -16.68 -1.14 -25.17
CA PRO A 8 -16.81 -0.80 -26.57
C PRO A 8 -16.73 -2.06 -27.45
N SER A 9 -17.56 -2.04 -28.49
CA SER A 9 -17.74 -3.08 -29.50
C SER A 9 -16.50 -3.26 -30.37
N SER A 10 -15.51 -4.02 -29.90
CA SER A 10 -14.61 -4.72 -30.82
C SER A 10 -15.20 -6.10 -31.12
N ALA A 11 -15.61 -6.29 -32.38
CA ALA A 11 -16.04 -7.53 -33.04
C ALA A 11 -16.37 -8.73 -32.10
N ARG A 12 -17.58 -8.74 -31.53
CA ARG A 12 -18.10 -9.97 -30.92
C ARG A 12 -18.33 -10.97 -32.05
N LEU A 13 -17.48 -11.99 -32.15
CA LEU A 13 -17.77 -13.17 -32.97
C LEU A 13 -19.19 -13.67 -32.60
N PRO A 14 -20.02 -14.11 -33.57
CA PRO A 14 -21.31 -14.72 -33.27
C PRO A 14 -21.11 -15.85 -32.26
N ARG A 15 -21.97 -15.95 -31.23
CA ARG A 15 -21.83 -16.93 -30.13
C ARG A 15 -21.51 -18.34 -30.62
N SER A 16 -22.15 -18.79 -31.71
CA SER A 16 -21.90 -20.10 -32.32
C SER A 16 -20.47 -20.29 -32.83
N GLN A 17 -19.84 -19.27 -33.40
CA GLN A 17 -18.45 -19.31 -33.85
C GLN A 17 -17.46 -19.31 -32.68
N LEU A 18 -17.79 -18.62 -31.59
CA LEU A 18 -16.98 -18.60 -30.37
C LEU A 18 -17.00 -19.97 -29.67
N THR A 19 -18.18 -20.59 -29.52
CA THR A 19 -18.31 -21.93 -28.92
C THR A 19 -17.57 -22.99 -29.74
N SER A 20 -17.69 -22.97 -31.08
CA SER A 20 -16.94 -23.88 -31.95
C SER A 20 -15.43 -23.74 -31.77
N ARG A 21 -14.93 -22.51 -31.64
CA ARG A 21 -13.51 -22.23 -31.41
C ARG A 21 -13.05 -22.74 -30.05
N ILE A 22 -13.82 -22.51 -28.98
CA ILE A 22 -13.53 -23.02 -27.63
C ILE A 22 -13.42 -24.55 -27.66
N VAL A 23 -14.41 -25.24 -28.23
CA VAL A 23 -14.40 -26.70 -28.35
C VAL A 23 -13.18 -27.19 -29.15
N SER A 24 -12.82 -26.50 -30.24
CA SER A 24 -11.66 -26.86 -31.06
C SER A 24 -10.31 -26.68 -30.33
N GLU A 25 -10.19 -25.65 -29.49
CA GLU A 25 -8.98 -25.39 -28.70
C GLU A 25 -8.87 -26.37 -27.53
N LEU A 26 -9.99 -26.67 -26.86
CA LEU A 26 -10.04 -27.70 -25.82
C LEU A 26 -9.74 -29.09 -26.39
N ALA A 27 -10.30 -29.45 -27.54
CA ALA A 27 -10.01 -30.72 -28.20
C ALA A 27 -8.53 -30.85 -28.57
N ARG A 28 -7.92 -29.79 -29.11
CA ARG A 28 -6.46 -29.76 -29.39
C ARG A 28 -5.63 -29.87 -28.11
N ALA A 29 -6.05 -29.20 -27.03
CA ALA A 29 -5.35 -29.26 -25.75
C ALA A 29 -5.39 -30.67 -25.12
N VAL A 30 -6.55 -31.33 -25.16
CA VAL A 30 -6.71 -32.72 -24.73
C VAL A 30 -5.88 -33.66 -25.61
N TRP A 31 -5.91 -33.46 -26.93
CA TRP A 31 -5.17 -34.29 -27.88
C TRP A 31 -3.64 -34.19 -27.73
N ARG A 32 -3.12 -33.09 -27.15
CA ARG A 32 -1.70 -32.99 -26.75
C ARG A 32 -1.30 -34.14 -25.82
N TYR A 33 -2.22 -34.62 -24.99
CA TYR A 33 -2.05 -35.76 -24.08
C TYR A 33 -2.76 -37.03 -24.60
N ARG A 34 -2.72 -37.28 -25.92
CA ARG A 34 -3.42 -38.38 -26.60
C ARG A 34 -3.26 -39.76 -25.95
N LYS A 35 -2.09 -40.08 -25.38
CA LYS A 35 -1.85 -41.38 -24.75
C LYS A 35 -2.77 -41.57 -23.53
N GLN A 36 -2.79 -40.58 -22.64
CA GLN A 36 -3.65 -40.58 -21.46
C GLN A 36 -5.12 -40.48 -21.84
N THR A 37 -5.48 -39.63 -22.80
CA THR A 37 -6.87 -39.50 -23.27
C THR A 37 -7.40 -40.81 -23.84
N VAL A 38 -6.64 -41.47 -24.72
CA VAL A 38 -7.04 -42.76 -25.31
C VAL A 38 -7.15 -43.83 -24.23
N LEU A 39 -6.17 -43.89 -23.30
CA LEU A 39 -6.22 -44.82 -22.18
C LEU A 39 -7.46 -44.60 -21.31
N SER A 40 -7.80 -43.35 -20.97
CA SER A 40 -9.02 -43.03 -20.20
C SER A 40 -10.29 -43.42 -20.95
N ILE A 41 -10.37 -43.21 -22.27
CA ILE A 41 -11.52 -43.65 -23.07
C ILE A 41 -11.63 -45.18 -23.06
N LEU A 42 -10.52 -45.91 -23.21
CA LEU A 42 -10.51 -47.37 -23.15
C LEU A 42 -10.94 -47.90 -21.78
N LEU A 43 -10.38 -47.34 -20.70
CA LEU A 43 -10.75 -47.67 -19.32
C LEU A 43 -12.24 -47.39 -19.08
N MET A 44 -12.76 -46.27 -19.59
CA MET A 44 -14.18 -45.96 -19.49
C MET A 44 -15.07 -46.97 -20.21
N VAL A 45 -14.74 -47.32 -21.45
CA VAL A 45 -15.53 -48.29 -22.21
C VAL A 45 -15.50 -49.64 -21.52
N ALA A 46 -14.33 -50.08 -21.03
CA ALA A 46 -14.20 -51.32 -20.27
C ALA A 46 -15.00 -51.29 -18.96
N ALA A 47 -14.94 -50.19 -18.20
CA ALA A 47 -15.72 -49.99 -16.99
C ALA A 47 -17.22 -50.06 -17.27
N LYS A 48 -17.70 -49.34 -18.29
CA LYS A 48 -19.12 -49.29 -18.62
C LYS A 48 -19.63 -50.62 -19.17
N LEU A 49 -18.81 -51.34 -19.95
CA LEU A 49 -19.13 -52.70 -20.38
C LEU A 49 -19.27 -53.64 -19.18
N ALA A 50 -18.34 -53.56 -18.20
CA ALA A 50 -18.43 -54.34 -16.98
C ALA A 50 -19.74 -54.04 -16.21
N VAL A 51 -20.06 -52.76 -16.01
CA VAL A 51 -21.27 -52.33 -15.30
C VAL A 51 -22.55 -52.78 -16.02
N VAL A 52 -22.61 -52.71 -17.36
CA VAL A 52 -23.77 -53.18 -18.15
C VAL A 52 -23.92 -54.70 -18.12
N LEU A 53 -22.83 -55.46 -17.92
CA LEU A 53 -22.86 -56.92 -17.80
C LEU A 53 -23.34 -57.41 -16.42
N ILE A 54 -23.28 -56.59 -15.37
CA ILE A 54 -23.67 -56.98 -14.00
C ILE A 54 -25.11 -57.53 -13.92
N PRO A 55 -26.14 -56.84 -14.48
CA PRO A 55 -27.50 -57.38 -14.47
C PRO A 55 -27.67 -58.70 -15.22
N LEU A 56 -26.90 -58.94 -16.29
CA LEU A 56 -26.93 -60.19 -17.06
C LEU A 56 -26.41 -61.38 -16.23
N VAL A 57 -25.31 -61.18 -15.51
CA VAL A 57 -24.80 -62.21 -14.60
C VAL A 57 -25.79 -62.46 -13.46
N LEU A 58 -26.42 -61.40 -12.94
CA LEU A 58 -27.45 -61.54 -11.90
C LEU A 58 -28.67 -62.33 -12.39
N LYS A 59 -29.12 -62.11 -13.64
CA LYS A 59 -30.14 -62.93 -14.29
C LYS A 59 -29.74 -64.41 -14.29
N LEU A 60 -28.53 -64.73 -14.77
CA LEU A 60 -28.05 -66.11 -14.86
C LEU A 60 -27.98 -66.79 -13.48
N ILE A 61 -27.54 -66.08 -12.44
CA ILE A 61 -27.53 -66.60 -11.06
C ILE A 61 -28.93 -67.02 -10.63
N VAL A 62 -29.94 -66.17 -10.87
CA VAL A 62 -31.32 -66.42 -10.45
C VAL A 62 -31.95 -67.55 -11.25
N ASP A 63 -31.73 -67.58 -12.57
CA ASP A 63 -32.28 -68.62 -13.44
C ASP A 63 -31.68 -70.00 -13.10
N GLU A 64 -30.36 -70.09 -12.85
CA GLU A 64 -29.70 -71.33 -12.43
C GLU A 64 -30.17 -71.80 -11.04
N LEU A 65 -30.29 -70.90 -10.05
CA LEU A 65 -30.80 -71.24 -8.71
C LEU A 65 -32.26 -71.72 -8.73
N GLY A 66 -33.03 -71.37 -9.77
CA GLY A 66 -34.40 -71.83 -9.98
C GLY A 66 -34.50 -73.30 -10.41
N HIS A 67 -33.41 -73.95 -10.85
CA HIS A 67 -33.41 -75.34 -11.30
C HIS A 67 -33.07 -76.33 -10.16
N PRO A 68 -33.82 -77.43 -9.98
CA PRO A 68 -33.63 -78.36 -8.86
C PRO A 68 -32.28 -79.12 -8.86
N VAL A 69 -31.62 -79.25 -10.01
CA VAL A 69 -30.30 -79.90 -10.14
C VAL A 69 -29.15 -78.98 -9.71
N ALA A 70 -29.29 -77.67 -9.90
CA ALA A 70 -28.31 -76.66 -9.50
C ALA A 70 -28.25 -76.47 -7.96
N GLN A 71 -29.27 -76.90 -7.23
CA GLN A 71 -29.28 -76.89 -5.76
C GLN A 71 -28.25 -77.85 -5.14
N ALA A 72 -27.74 -78.83 -5.90
CA ALA A 72 -26.69 -79.75 -5.46
C ALA A 72 -25.25 -79.24 -5.73
N LEU A 73 -25.07 -78.30 -6.66
CA LEU A 73 -23.80 -77.64 -7.00
C LEU A 73 -24.02 -76.13 -7.05
N PHE A 74 -23.94 -75.48 -5.89
CA PHE A 74 -24.12 -74.03 -5.75
C PHE A 74 -23.23 -73.25 -6.76
N PRO A 75 -23.75 -72.28 -7.55
CA PRO A 75 -23.01 -71.61 -8.60
C PRO A 75 -22.05 -70.53 -8.06
N VAL A 76 -21.10 -70.93 -7.21
CA VAL A 76 -20.06 -70.09 -6.60
C VAL A 76 -19.36 -69.23 -7.65
N PHE A 77 -19.03 -69.81 -8.81
CA PHE A 77 -18.32 -69.12 -9.89
C PHE A 77 -19.12 -67.94 -10.47
N LEU A 78 -20.44 -68.03 -10.58
CA LEU A 78 -21.27 -66.93 -11.08
C LEU A 78 -21.38 -65.79 -10.06
N VAL A 79 -21.50 -66.13 -8.77
CA VAL A 79 -21.51 -65.14 -7.68
C VAL A 79 -20.15 -64.43 -7.55
N LEU A 80 -19.05 -65.18 -7.64
CA LEU A 80 -17.70 -64.62 -7.69
C LEU A 80 -17.51 -63.75 -8.94
N ALA A 81 -18.00 -64.18 -10.11
CA ALA A 81 -17.95 -63.39 -11.33
C ALA A 81 -18.74 -62.09 -11.20
N TYR A 82 -19.94 -62.11 -10.59
CA TYR A 82 -20.73 -60.91 -10.29
C TYR A 82 -19.96 -59.94 -9.38
N ALA A 83 -19.38 -60.44 -8.28
CA ALA A 83 -18.62 -59.62 -7.35
C ALA A 83 -17.37 -59.01 -8.01
N LEU A 84 -16.63 -59.83 -8.78
CA LEU A 84 -15.44 -59.39 -9.51
C LEU A 84 -15.79 -58.36 -10.58
N LEU A 85 -16.87 -58.57 -11.34
CA LEU A 85 -17.30 -57.65 -12.39
C LEU A 85 -17.72 -56.30 -11.83
N ARG A 86 -18.42 -56.30 -10.69
CA ARG A 86 -18.76 -55.08 -9.95
C ARG A 86 -17.51 -54.35 -9.50
N PHE A 87 -16.60 -55.04 -8.81
CA PHE A 87 -15.32 -54.46 -8.36
C PHE A 87 -14.49 -53.94 -9.54
N LEU A 88 -14.42 -54.68 -10.65
CA LEU A 88 -13.66 -54.30 -11.83
C LEU A 88 -14.27 -53.06 -12.50
N GLY A 89 -15.60 -52.97 -12.59
CA GLY A 89 -16.29 -51.78 -13.07
C GLY A 89 -15.93 -50.53 -12.27
N ASP A 90 -15.97 -50.64 -10.94
CA ASP A 90 -15.61 -49.53 -10.04
C ASP A 90 -14.11 -49.19 -10.14
N ALA A 91 -13.22 -50.19 -10.07
CA ALA A 91 -11.78 -50.00 -10.16
C ALA A 91 -11.33 -49.38 -11.50
N LEU A 92 -11.96 -49.76 -12.61
CA LEU A 92 -11.67 -49.16 -13.93
C LEU A 92 -12.18 -47.72 -14.04
N ASN A 93 -13.30 -47.37 -13.41
CA ASN A 93 -13.77 -45.98 -13.31
C ASN A 93 -12.77 -45.13 -12.51
N GLU A 94 -12.31 -45.62 -11.36
CA GLU A 94 -11.29 -44.92 -10.55
C GLU A 94 -9.96 -44.77 -11.31
N ALA A 95 -9.51 -45.83 -11.99
CA ALA A 95 -8.31 -45.78 -12.82
C ALA A 95 -8.45 -44.77 -13.97
N ARG A 96 -9.60 -44.72 -14.64
CA ARG A 96 -9.92 -43.71 -15.66
C ARG A 96 -9.78 -42.30 -15.08
N ASP A 97 -10.33 -42.07 -13.89
CA ASP A 97 -10.38 -40.76 -13.24
C ASP A 97 -8.97 -40.27 -12.88
N VAL A 98 -8.14 -41.15 -12.31
CA VAL A 98 -6.72 -40.86 -12.03
C VAL A 98 -5.97 -40.51 -13.33
N VAL A 99 -6.10 -41.32 -14.39
CA VAL A 99 -5.40 -41.07 -15.66
C VAL A 99 -5.85 -39.76 -16.30
N PHE A 100 -7.16 -39.46 -16.28
CA PHE A 100 -7.68 -38.25 -16.92
C PHE A 100 -7.43 -36.99 -16.12
N SER A 101 -7.34 -37.07 -14.79
CA SER A 101 -7.05 -35.93 -13.92
C SER A 101 -5.77 -35.19 -14.36
N ILE A 102 -4.73 -35.92 -14.79
CA ILE A 102 -3.48 -35.36 -15.31
C ILE A 102 -3.75 -34.50 -16.55
N VAL A 103 -4.60 -34.96 -17.47
CA VAL A 103 -4.96 -34.24 -18.69
C VAL A 103 -5.73 -32.97 -18.35
N THR A 104 -6.72 -33.07 -17.48
CA THR A 104 -7.53 -31.93 -17.03
C THR A 104 -6.67 -30.87 -16.34
N GLN A 105 -5.90 -31.25 -15.32
CA GLN A 105 -5.08 -30.32 -14.54
C GLN A 105 -4.01 -29.63 -15.39
N ARG A 106 -3.32 -30.37 -16.26
CA ARG A 106 -2.32 -29.78 -17.17
C ARG A 106 -2.96 -28.84 -18.21
N THR A 107 -4.17 -29.16 -18.67
CA THR A 107 -4.90 -28.30 -19.61
C THR A 107 -5.33 -27.00 -18.94
N VAL A 108 -5.93 -27.09 -17.75
CA VAL A 108 -6.31 -25.92 -16.95
C VAL A 108 -5.09 -25.04 -16.65
N ALA A 109 -3.99 -25.61 -16.16
CA ALA A 109 -2.76 -24.89 -15.88
C ALA A 109 -2.21 -24.16 -17.13
N ALA A 110 -2.16 -24.84 -18.28
CA ALA A 110 -1.67 -24.25 -19.53
C ALA A 110 -2.55 -23.07 -20.03
N PHE A 111 -3.88 -23.16 -19.87
CA PHE A 111 -4.78 -22.06 -20.22
C PHE A 111 -4.64 -20.89 -19.24
N THR A 112 -4.50 -21.15 -17.94
CA THR A 112 -4.27 -20.12 -16.92
C THR A 112 -2.95 -19.40 -17.18
N GLU A 113 -1.86 -20.13 -17.43
CA GLU A 113 -0.54 -19.58 -17.76
C GLU A 113 -0.59 -18.73 -19.03
N ARG A 114 -1.20 -19.25 -20.11
CA ARG A 114 -1.36 -18.52 -21.37
C ARG A 114 -2.17 -17.24 -21.18
N THR A 115 -3.22 -17.28 -20.37
CA THR A 115 -4.06 -16.09 -20.09
C THR A 115 -3.31 -15.08 -19.24
N PHE A 116 -2.56 -15.53 -18.25
CA PHE A 116 -1.70 -14.69 -17.42
C PHE A 116 -0.62 -13.99 -18.25
N ALA A 117 0.09 -14.73 -19.10
CA ALA A 117 1.08 -14.18 -20.03
C ALA A 117 0.44 -13.16 -21.00
N HIS A 118 -0.75 -13.46 -21.53
CA HIS A 118 -1.49 -12.54 -22.39
C HIS A 118 -1.86 -11.25 -21.67
N LEU A 119 -2.36 -11.32 -20.44
CA LEU A 119 -2.70 -10.15 -19.63
C LEU A 119 -1.51 -9.21 -19.43
N HIS A 120 -0.32 -9.76 -19.20
CA HIS A 120 0.91 -8.95 -19.09
C HIS A 120 1.35 -8.30 -20.41
N SER A 121 0.95 -8.86 -21.56
CA SER A 121 1.20 -8.27 -22.87
C SER A 121 0.20 -7.17 -23.27
N MET A 122 -0.92 -7.03 -22.54
CA MET A 122 -1.92 -5.99 -22.81
C MET A 122 -1.51 -4.63 -22.21
N SER A 123 -1.92 -3.54 -22.86
CA SER A 123 -1.62 -2.16 -22.48
C SER A 123 -2.20 -1.74 -21.13
N ALA A 124 -1.62 -0.68 -20.58
CA ALA A 124 -2.15 -0.01 -19.39
C ALA A 124 -3.61 0.44 -19.58
N ARG A 125 -4.05 0.74 -20.82
CA ARG A 125 -5.45 1.11 -21.11
C ARG A 125 -6.41 -0.06 -20.87
N PHE A 126 -6.00 -1.29 -21.19
CA PHE A 126 -6.79 -2.50 -20.91
C PHE A 126 -6.98 -2.69 -19.40
N HIS A 127 -5.91 -2.50 -18.62
CA HIS A 127 -5.90 -2.68 -17.16
C HIS A 127 -6.61 -1.56 -16.40
N THR A 128 -6.53 -0.31 -16.86
CA THR A 128 -7.14 0.85 -16.18
C THR A 128 -8.67 0.88 -16.33
N ARG A 129 -9.20 0.33 -17.44
CA ARG A 129 -10.66 0.32 -17.71
C ARG A 129 -11.42 -0.82 -17.03
N ARG A 130 -10.74 -1.76 -16.40
CA ARG A 130 -11.34 -2.95 -15.77
C ARG A 130 -10.87 -3.04 -14.34
N GLU A 131 -11.79 -3.39 -13.44
CA GLU A 131 -11.40 -3.73 -12.07
C GLU A 131 -10.49 -4.97 -12.11
N THR A 132 -9.27 -4.86 -11.59
CA THR A 132 -8.30 -5.96 -11.53
C THR A 132 -8.92 -7.22 -10.90
N GLY A 133 -9.76 -7.05 -9.87
CA GLY A 133 -10.50 -8.15 -9.25
C GLY A 133 -11.50 -8.84 -10.19
N ALA A 134 -12.12 -8.12 -11.13
CA ALA A 134 -12.99 -8.73 -12.13
C ALA A 134 -12.20 -9.58 -13.13
N ILE A 135 -11.02 -9.12 -13.56
CA ILE A 135 -10.13 -9.88 -14.44
C ILE A 135 -9.68 -11.18 -13.76
N VAL A 136 -9.21 -11.11 -12.50
CA VAL A 136 -8.79 -12.29 -11.74
C VAL A 136 -9.94 -13.29 -11.61
N ARG A 137 -11.14 -12.82 -11.28
CA ARG A 137 -12.34 -13.69 -11.22
C ARG A 137 -12.66 -14.34 -12.56
N ASP A 138 -12.59 -13.60 -13.67
CA ASP A 138 -12.87 -14.15 -15.00
C ASP A 138 -11.83 -15.21 -15.41
N VAL A 139 -10.56 -15.04 -15.03
CA VAL A 139 -9.51 -16.05 -15.22
C VAL A 139 -9.76 -17.29 -14.36
N GLN A 140 -10.01 -17.13 -13.07
CA GLN A 140 -10.27 -18.25 -12.15
C GLN A 140 -11.53 -19.03 -12.55
N LYS A 141 -12.68 -18.34 -12.72
CA LYS A 141 -13.93 -18.99 -13.13
C LYS A 141 -13.83 -19.59 -14.53
N GLY A 142 -13.03 -19.00 -15.42
CA GLY A 142 -12.73 -19.56 -16.73
C GLY A 142 -11.95 -20.88 -16.63
N ALA A 143 -10.90 -20.91 -15.79
CA ALA A 143 -10.10 -22.10 -15.52
C ALA A 143 -10.95 -23.23 -14.90
N ASP A 144 -11.76 -22.91 -13.89
CA ASP A 144 -12.70 -23.85 -13.28
C ASP A 144 -13.72 -24.37 -14.30
N GLY A 145 -14.24 -23.46 -15.15
CA GLY A 145 -15.14 -23.81 -16.23
C GLY A 145 -14.53 -24.81 -17.22
N ILE A 146 -13.26 -24.62 -17.62
CA ILE A 146 -12.55 -25.58 -18.48
C ILE A 146 -12.45 -26.94 -17.80
N GLY A 147 -12.03 -26.98 -16.53
CA GLY A 147 -11.92 -28.22 -15.78
C GLY A 147 -13.25 -28.97 -15.70
N PHE A 148 -14.33 -28.23 -15.39
CA PHE A 148 -15.68 -28.77 -15.34
C PHE A 148 -16.15 -29.33 -16.68
N LEU A 149 -15.98 -28.61 -17.79
CA LEU A 149 -16.43 -29.03 -19.12
C LEU A 149 -15.71 -30.31 -19.58
N LEU A 150 -14.40 -30.40 -19.35
CA LEU A 150 -13.62 -31.60 -19.64
C LEU A 150 -14.09 -32.78 -18.79
N GLY A 151 -14.31 -32.56 -17.49
CA GLY A 151 -14.81 -33.56 -16.57
C GLY A 151 -16.20 -34.06 -16.93
N VAL A 152 -17.16 -33.18 -17.18
CA VAL A 152 -18.55 -33.54 -17.55
C VAL A 152 -18.61 -34.39 -18.81
N ALA A 153 -17.84 -34.03 -19.83
CA ALA A 153 -17.84 -34.77 -21.08
C ALA A 153 -17.38 -36.22 -20.85
N LEU A 154 -16.28 -36.42 -20.12
CA LEU A 154 -15.70 -37.74 -19.91
C LEU A 154 -16.36 -38.52 -18.76
N PHE A 155 -16.84 -37.90 -17.70
CA PHE A 155 -17.34 -38.62 -16.53
C PHE A 155 -18.85 -38.76 -16.50
N THR A 156 -19.58 -37.95 -17.28
CA THR A 156 -21.05 -37.97 -17.28
C THR A 156 -21.63 -38.20 -18.67
N ILE A 157 -21.43 -37.28 -19.62
CA ILE A 157 -22.19 -37.29 -20.88
C ILE A 157 -21.85 -38.51 -21.73
N VAL A 158 -20.57 -38.72 -22.05
CA VAL A 158 -20.13 -39.85 -22.89
C VAL A 158 -20.43 -41.21 -22.25
N PRO A 159 -20.05 -41.48 -20.98
CA PRO A 159 -20.38 -42.75 -20.34
C PRO A 159 -21.88 -43.01 -20.21
N THR A 160 -22.67 -41.99 -19.86
CA THR A 160 -24.14 -42.14 -19.75
C THR A 160 -24.75 -42.44 -21.11
N ALA A 161 -24.32 -41.75 -22.17
CA ALA A 161 -24.79 -42.02 -23.53
C ALA A 161 -24.42 -43.45 -23.98
N PHE A 162 -23.19 -43.90 -23.68
CA PHE A 162 -22.76 -45.27 -23.96
C PHE A 162 -23.60 -46.30 -23.19
N GLU A 163 -23.83 -46.07 -21.90
CA GLU A 163 -24.60 -46.96 -21.02
C GLU A 163 -26.06 -47.07 -21.48
N ILE A 164 -26.71 -45.94 -21.77
CA ILE A 164 -28.08 -45.91 -22.32
C ILE A 164 -28.11 -46.65 -23.67
N ALA A 165 -27.17 -46.36 -24.58
CA ALA A 165 -27.14 -47.00 -25.89
C ALA A 165 -26.95 -48.53 -25.78
N ALA A 166 -26.07 -48.98 -24.90
CA ALA A 166 -25.84 -50.40 -24.65
C ALA A 166 -27.09 -51.08 -24.08
N ILE A 167 -27.73 -50.49 -23.07
CA ILE A 167 -28.93 -51.06 -22.44
C ILE A 167 -30.10 -51.09 -23.44
N VAL A 168 -30.34 -50.00 -24.19
CA VAL A 168 -31.38 -49.98 -25.23
C VAL A 168 -31.11 -51.03 -26.30
N ALA A 169 -29.85 -51.20 -26.73
CA ALA A 169 -29.49 -52.23 -27.71
C ALA A 169 -29.72 -53.66 -27.20
N ILE A 170 -29.50 -53.91 -25.89
CA ILE A 170 -29.79 -55.20 -25.25
C ILE A 170 -31.31 -55.42 -25.17
N MET A 171 -32.08 -54.41 -24.77
CA MET A 171 -33.54 -54.51 -24.64
C MET A 171 -34.25 -54.73 -25.98
N VAL A 172 -33.85 -54.01 -27.03
CA VAL A 172 -34.45 -54.13 -28.37
C VAL A 172 -34.18 -55.50 -29.01
N ARG A 173 -33.03 -56.11 -28.73
CA ARG A 173 -32.68 -57.45 -29.26
C ARG A 173 -33.24 -58.59 -28.41
N GLY A 174 -33.32 -58.42 -27.09
CA GLY A 174 -33.65 -59.48 -26.14
C GLY A 174 -35.13 -59.62 -25.79
N TYR A 175 -35.93 -58.55 -25.94
CA TYR A 175 -37.31 -58.52 -25.40
C TYR A 175 -38.33 -57.95 -26.40
N ALA A 176 -39.62 -58.19 -26.12
CA ALA A 176 -40.72 -57.69 -26.93
C ALA A 176 -40.75 -56.14 -27.00
N ARG A 177 -41.24 -55.60 -28.13
CA ARG A 177 -41.29 -54.15 -28.39
C ARG A 177 -42.08 -53.36 -27.33
N GLU A 178 -43.02 -54.01 -26.66
CA GLU A 178 -43.81 -53.45 -25.55
C GLU A 178 -42.93 -52.92 -24.40
N PHE A 179 -41.88 -53.65 -24.02
CA PHE A 179 -40.93 -53.21 -22.98
C PHE A 179 -40.18 -51.95 -23.42
N THR A 180 -39.70 -51.95 -24.67
CA THR A 180 -38.99 -50.79 -25.22
C THR A 180 -39.90 -49.57 -25.29
N LEU A 181 -41.17 -49.73 -25.68
CA LEU A 181 -42.18 -48.67 -25.71
C LEU A 181 -42.50 -48.14 -24.31
N ALA A 182 -42.68 -49.01 -23.31
CA ALA A 182 -42.94 -48.63 -21.92
C ALA A 182 -41.77 -47.85 -21.31
N ILE A 183 -40.54 -48.30 -21.57
CA ILE A 183 -39.30 -47.63 -21.19
C ILE A 183 -39.22 -46.26 -21.87
N ALA A 184 -39.43 -46.19 -23.18
CA ALA A 184 -39.42 -44.94 -23.94
C ALA A 184 -40.49 -43.95 -23.46
N ALA A 185 -41.70 -44.43 -23.14
CA ALA A 185 -42.78 -43.60 -22.60
C ALA A 185 -42.44 -43.05 -21.21
N THR A 186 -41.87 -43.87 -20.33
CA THR A 186 -41.42 -43.44 -19.00
C THR A 186 -40.34 -42.36 -19.11
N PHE A 187 -39.35 -42.56 -19.98
CA PHE A 187 -38.31 -41.55 -20.22
C PHE A 187 -38.82 -40.30 -20.92
N GLY A 188 -39.78 -40.41 -21.83
CA GLY A 188 -40.45 -39.26 -22.43
C GLY A 188 -41.17 -38.41 -21.38
N CYS A 189 -41.96 -39.04 -20.51
CA CYS A 189 -42.62 -38.38 -19.38
C CYS A 189 -41.59 -37.73 -18.43
N TYR A 190 -40.53 -38.46 -18.09
CA TYR A 190 -39.45 -37.94 -17.24
C TYR A 190 -38.78 -36.72 -17.85
N ALA A 191 -38.43 -36.75 -19.14
CA ALA A 191 -37.77 -35.67 -19.84
C ALA A 191 -38.65 -34.42 -19.94
N VAL A 192 -39.93 -34.59 -20.30
CA VAL A 192 -40.91 -33.48 -20.37
C VAL A 192 -41.12 -32.84 -19.00
N TYR A 193 -41.34 -33.67 -17.97
CA TYR A 193 -41.50 -33.18 -16.59
C TYR A 193 -40.26 -32.39 -16.13
N THR A 194 -39.08 -32.96 -16.35
CA THR A 194 -37.80 -32.35 -15.99
C THR A 194 -37.59 -31.03 -16.71
N PHE A 195 -37.88 -30.95 -18.01
CA PHE A 195 -37.72 -29.75 -18.81
C PHE A 195 -38.61 -28.59 -18.31
N ILE A 196 -39.89 -28.86 -18.06
CA ILE A 196 -40.86 -27.85 -17.61
C ILE A 196 -40.46 -27.27 -16.25
N PHE A 197 -40.20 -28.15 -15.27
CA PHE A 197 -39.86 -27.73 -13.91
C PHE A 197 -38.46 -27.10 -13.82
N THR A 198 -37.50 -27.59 -14.59
CA THR A 198 -36.17 -26.97 -14.70
C THR A 198 -36.27 -25.56 -15.25
N ARG A 199 -37.03 -25.34 -16.33
CA ARG A 199 -37.25 -24.01 -16.91
C ARG A 199 -37.89 -23.05 -15.92
N ARG A 200 -38.86 -23.52 -15.12
CA ARG A 200 -39.47 -22.73 -14.05
C ARG A 200 -38.47 -22.40 -12.93
N ARG A 201 -37.61 -23.35 -12.56
CA ARG A 201 -36.57 -23.17 -11.52
C ARG A 201 -35.52 -22.13 -11.88
N VAL A 202 -35.23 -21.92 -13.17
CA VAL A 202 -34.20 -20.96 -13.63
C VAL A 202 -34.43 -19.55 -13.07
N ALA A 203 -35.68 -19.09 -12.92
CA ALA A 203 -35.97 -17.77 -12.36
C ALA A 203 -35.51 -17.63 -10.90
N PHE A 204 -35.77 -18.65 -10.07
CA PHE A 204 -35.32 -18.68 -8.68
C PHE A 204 -33.79 -18.77 -8.58
N GLN A 205 -33.16 -19.58 -9.42
CA GLN A 205 -31.70 -19.68 -9.46
C GLN A 205 -31.05 -18.33 -9.83
N ARG A 206 -31.61 -17.59 -10.79
CA ARG A 206 -31.12 -16.25 -11.15
C ARG A 206 -31.23 -15.27 -9.99
N ALA A 207 -32.32 -15.30 -9.23
CA ALA A 207 -32.50 -14.45 -8.05
C ALA A 207 -31.45 -14.76 -6.96
N VAL A 208 -31.17 -16.05 -6.71
CA VAL A 208 -30.10 -16.48 -5.81
C VAL A 208 -28.74 -15.94 -6.27
N ASN A 209 -28.37 -16.16 -7.54
CA ASN A 209 -27.08 -15.73 -8.07
C ASN A 209 -26.90 -14.20 -8.01
N LEU A 210 -27.97 -13.42 -8.22
CA LEU A 210 -27.94 -11.95 -8.12
C LEU A 210 -27.68 -11.47 -6.68
N LEU A 211 -28.38 -12.08 -5.70
CA LEU A 211 -28.25 -11.71 -4.29
C LEU A 211 -26.91 -12.16 -3.70
N GLU A 212 -26.41 -13.32 -4.14
CA GLU A 212 -25.07 -13.82 -3.80
C GLU A 212 -23.97 -12.90 -4.33
N ALA A 213 -24.06 -12.47 -5.60
CA ALA A 213 -23.13 -11.48 -6.13
C ALA A 213 -23.20 -10.13 -5.38
N LYS A 214 -24.39 -9.73 -4.90
CA LYS A 214 -24.58 -8.51 -4.11
C LYS A 214 -23.98 -8.63 -2.70
N SER A 215 -24.11 -9.79 -2.04
CA SER A 215 -23.48 -10.04 -0.74
C SER A 215 -21.96 -10.08 -0.85
N ASP A 216 -21.43 -10.80 -1.84
CA ASP A 216 -19.99 -10.89 -2.08
C ASP A 216 -19.39 -9.51 -2.40
N GLY A 217 -20.08 -8.72 -3.22
CA GLY A 217 -19.70 -7.35 -3.53
C GLY A 217 -19.63 -6.47 -2.28
N ARG A 218 -20.60 -6.57 -1.37
CA ARG A 218 -20.60 -5.82 -0.10
C ARG A 218 -19.48 -6.25 0.85
N LEU A 219 -19.22 -7.55 0.96
CA LEU A 219 -18.12 -8.06 1.77
C LEU A 219 -16.77 -7.53 1.29
N VAL A 220 -16.52 -7.60 -0.03
CA VAL A 220 -15.28 -7.07 -0.61
C VAL A 220 -15.17 -5.57 -0.41
N ASP A 221 -16.23 -4.80 -0.67
CA ASP A 221 -16.22 -3.33 -0.52
C ASP A 221 -15.98 -2.90 0.94
N SER A 222 -16.63 -3.56 1.90
CA SER A 222 -16.45 -3.28 3.33
C SER A 222 -15.02 -3.60 3.80
N LEU A 223 -14.45 -4.74 3.37
CA LEU A 223 -13.08 -5.13 3.74
C LEU A 223 -12.00 -4.28 3.06
N LEU A 224 -12.21 -3.86 1.81
CA LEU A 224 -11.32 -2.91 1.11
C LEU A 224 -11.31 -1.54 1.79
N ASN A 225 -12.43 -1.15 2.39
CA ASN A 225 -12.59 0.11 3.12
C ASN A 225 -12.58 -0.11 4.64
N TYR A 226 -11.92 -1.16 5.13
CA TYR A 226 -11.89 -1.53 6.55
C TYR A 226 -11.53 -0.35 7.47
N ASP A 227 -10.47 0.40 7.11
CA ASP A 227 -10.02 1.55 7.88
C ASP A 227 -11.11 2.63 7.97
N THR A 228 -11.85 2.87 6.87
CA THR A 228 -12.98 3.82 6.88
C THR A 228 -14.08 3.33 7.82
N VAL A 229 -14.45 2.05 7.75
CA VAL A 229 -15.47 1.49 8.64
C VAL A 229 -15.06 1.68 10.11
N LYS A 230 -13.77 1.46 10.42
CA LYS A 230 -13.20 1.64 11.77
C LYS A 230 -13.08 3.09 12.20
N TYR A 231 -12.59 3.98 11.34
CA TYR A 231 -12.44 5.41 11.64
C TYR A 231 -13.78 6.07 11.94
N PHE A 232 -14.85 5.62 11.30
CA PHE A 232 -16.20 6.14 11.54
C PHE A 232 -17.03 5.27 12.50
N ALA A 233 -16.46 4.21 13.10
CA ALA A 233 -17.14 3.29 14.03
C ALA A 233 -18.51 2.79 13.50
N THR A 234 -18.56 2.40 12.22
CA THR A 234 -19.80 2.04 11.50
C THR A 234 -20.00 0.53 11.32
N GLU A 235 -19.31 -0.32 12.10
CA GLU A 235 -19.34 -1.78 11.95
C GLU A 235 -20.75 -2.36 12.05
N GLU A 236 -21.57 -1.87 12.98
CA GLU A 236 -22.96 -2.34 13.14
C GLU A 236 -23.82 -1.96 11.91
N THR A 237 -23.57 -0.80 11.31
CA THR A 237 -24.30 -0.34 10.12
C THR A 237 -23.96 -1.21 8.92
N GLU A 238 -22.70 -1.53 8.70
CA GLU A 238 -22.27 -2.42 7.61
C GLU A 238 -22.77 -3.85 7.84
N THR A 239 -22.77 -4.33 9.09
CA THR A 239 -23.37 -5.61 9.46
C THR A 239 -24.86 -5.64 9.13
N ARG A 240 -25.62 -4.61 9.51
CA ARG A 240 -27.06 -4.51 9.23
C ARG A 240 -27.36 -4.48 7.74
N ARG A 241 -26.60 -3.70 6.97
CA ARG A 241 -26.68 -3.67 5.51
C ARG A 241 -26.44 -5.06 4.92
N LEU A 242 -25.42 -5.78 5.37
CA LEU A 242 -25.18 -7.14 4.88
C LEU A 242 -26.35 -8.08 5.23
N SER A 243 -26.85 -8.02 6.48
CA SER A 243 -27.99 -8.81 6.94
C SER A 243 -29.24 -8.64 6.08
N GLU A 244 -29.60 -7.41 5.67
CA GLU A 244 -30.73 -7.15 4.78
C GLU A 244 -30.63 -7.90 3.44
N VAL A 245 -29.42 -8.02 2.88
CA VAL A 245 -29.18 -8.76 1.63
C VAL A 245 -29.22 -10.26 1.89
N LEU A 246 -28.66 -10.71 3.01
CA LEU A 246 -28.66 -12.11 3.41
C LEU A 246 -30.07 -12.63 3.69
N GLU A 247 -30.97 -11.83 4.28
CA GLU A 247 -32.37 -12.21 4.47
C GLU A 247 -33.08 -12.46 3.13
N GLN A 248 -32.92 -11.54 2.16
CA GLN A 248 -33.43 -11.73 0.80
C GLN A 248 -32.82 -12.98 0.14
N TRP A 249 -31.53 -13.20 0.34
CA TRP A 249 -30.83 -14.37 -0.16
C TRP A 249 -31.40 -15.67 0.45
N VAL A 250 -31.66 -15.71 1.76
CA VAL A 250 -32.28 -16.86 2.43
C VAL A 250 -33.66 -17.16 1.83
N HIS A 251 -34.49 -16.14 1.62
CA HIS A 251 -35.81 -16.33 0.98
C HIS A 251 -35.69 -16.88 -0.45
N ALA A 252 -34.80 -16.30 -1.27
CA ALA A 252 -34.56 -16.76 -2.64
C ALA A 252 -33.99 -18.19 -2.68
N ARG A 253 -33.03 -18.49 -1.81
CA ARG A 253 -32.37 -19.81 -1.68
C ARG A 253 -33.37 -20.87 -1.25
N THR A 254 -34.24 -20.56 -0.29
CA THR A 254 -35.29 -21.46 0.18
C THR A 254 -36.33 -21.73 -0.91
N ALA A 255 -36.75 -20.70 -1.66
CA ALA A 255 -37.65 -20.87 -2.79
C ALA A 255 -37.03 -21.76 -3.89
N ASN A 256 -35.75 -21.54 -4.20
CA ASN A 256 -34.99 -22.36 -5.15
C ASN A 256 -34.86 -23.83 -4.67
N GLN A 257 -34.65 -24.04 -3.36
CA GLN A 257 -34.58 -25.37 -2.76
C GLN A 257 -35.95 -26.08 -2.83
N ARG A 258 -37.05 -25.39 -2.50
CA ARG A 258 -38.41 -25.95 -2.65
C ARG A 258 -38.70 -26.36 -4.09
N ALA A 259 -38.31 -25.54 -5.07
CA ALA A 259 -38.44 -25.86 -6.48
C ALA A 259 -37.61 -27.08 -6.90
N LEU A 260 -36.39 -27.23 -6.36
CA LEU A 260 -35.53 -28.40 -6.58
C LEU A 260 -36.14 -29.68 -5.97
N THR A 261 -36.64 -29.59 -4.73
CA THR A 261 -37.30 -30.72 -4.07
C THR A 261 -38.55 -31.16 -4.82
N ALA A 262 -39.38 -30.23 -5.29
CA ALA A 262 -40.56 -30.55 -6.10
C ALA A 262 -40.19 -31.28 -7.40
N LEU A 263 -39.10 -30.85 -8.06
CA LEU A 263 -38.56 -31.53 -9.24
C LEU A 263 -38.13 -32.96 -8.91
N HIS A 264 -37.34 -33.18 -7.85
CA HIS A 264 -36.87 -34.51 -7.46
C HIS A 264 -38.03 -35.45 -7.08
N VAL A 265 -39.00 -34.96 -6.30
CA VAL A 265 -40.18 -35.75 -5.90
C VAL A 265 -40.98 -36.19 -7.13
N GLY A 266 -41.23 -35.29 -8.07
CA GLY A 266 -41.94 -35.63 -9.29
C GLY A 266 -41.17 -36.58 -10.20
N GLN A 267 -39.86 -36.40 -10.33
CA GLN A 267 -38.98 -37.33 -11.05
C GLN A 267 -39.02 -38.74 -10.44
N SER A 268 -38.89 -38.85 -9.13
CA SER A 268 -39.00 -40.12 -8.41
C SER A 268 -40.37 -40.77 -8.60
N ALA A 269 -41.47 -39.99 -8.60
CA ALA A 269 -42.81 -40.49 -8.85
C ALA A 269 -42.97 -41.05 -10.28
N VAL A 270 -42.46 -40.35 -11.30
CA VAL A 270 -42.47 -40.82 -12.70
C VAL A 270 -41.68 -42.12 -12.84
N ILE A 271 -40.49 -42.20 -12.23
CA ILE A 271 -39.65 -43.40 -12.26
C ILE A 271 -40.36 -44.57 -11.55
N ALA A 272 -40.92 -44.35 -10.36
CA ALA A 272 -41.61 -45.39 -9.60
C ALA A 272 -42.83 -45.94 -10.36
N LEU A 273 -43.63 -45.08 -11.00
CA LEU A 273 -44.75 -45.49 -11.84
C LEU A 273 -44.28 -46.27 -13.08
N GLY A 274 -43.18 -45.84 -13.70
CA GLY A 274 -42.57 -46.54 -14.83
C GLY A 274 -42.05 -47.94 -14.44
N ILE A 275 -41.33 -48.05 -13.32
CA ILE A 275 -40.89 -49.33 -12.74
C ILE A 275 -42.09 -50.21 -12.46
N ALA A 276 -43.13 -49.70 -11.80
CA ALA A 276 -44.34 -50.48 -11.50
C ALA A 276 -45.01 -51.02 -12.77
N ALA A 277 -45.17 -50.19 -13.81
CA ALA A 277 -45.77 -50.60 -15.08
C ALA A 277 -44.94 -51.69 -15.79
N ILE A 278 -43.62 -51.51 -15.86
CA ILE A 278 -42.71 -52.46 -16.50
C ILE A 278 -42.63 -53.77 -15.71
N MET A 279 -42.59 -53.70 -14.37
CA MET A 279 -42.60 -54.87 -13.49
C MET A 279 -43.91 -55.65 -13.58
N LEU A 280 -45.06 -54.98 -13.71
CA LEU A 280 -46.34 -55.64 -13.94
C LEU A 280 -46.37 -56.38 -15.29
N LEU A 281 -45.87 -55.74 -16.35
CA LEU A 281 -45.74 -56.37 -17.68
C LEU A 281 -44.79 -57.58 -17.65
N ALA A 282 -43.62 -57.45 -17.02
CA ALA A 282 -42.68 -58.54 -16.87
C ALA A 282 -43.26 -59.68 -16.02
N ALA A 283 -43.93 -59.38 -14.91
CA ALA A 283 -44.56 -60.39 -14.07
C ALA A 283 -45.65 -61.17 -14.83
N GLN A 284 -46.49 -60.50 -15.62
CA GLN A 284 -47.47 -61.18 -16.48
C GLN A 284 -46.80 -62.12 -17.49
N ARG A 285 -45.67 -61.72 -18.09
CA ARG A 285 -44.91 -62.55 -19.04
C ARG A 285 -44.21 -63.73 -18.38
N VAL A 286 -43.77 -63.58 -17.12
CA VAL A 286 -43.22 -64.66 -16.30
C VAL A 286 -44.30 -65.68 -15.93
N VAL A 287 -45.46 -65.22 -15.46
CA VAL A 287 -46.62 -66.10 -15.20
C VAL A 287 -47.08 -66.82 -16.48
N GLY A 288 -47.02 -66.13 -17.62
CA GLY A 288 -47.31 -66.70 -18.94
C GLY A 288 -46.21 -67.62 -19.51
N GLY A 289 -45.11 -67.85 -18.79
CA GLY A 289 -44.01 -68.74 -19.20
C GLY A 289 -43.14 -68.23 -20.36
N THR A 290 -43.30 -66.97 -20.75
CA THR A 290 -42.54 -66.35 -21.86
C THR A 290 -41.25 -65.64 -21.43
N MET A 291 -41.08 -65.43 -20.12
CA MET A 291 -39.89 -64.83 -19.49
C MET A 291 -39.55 -65.58 -18.20
N SER A 292 -38.28 -65.57 -17.80
CA SER A 292 -37.81 -66.14 -16.52
C SER A 292 -37.91 -65.15 -15.35
N VAL A 293 -37.76 -65.64 -14.11
CA VAL A 293 -37.65 -64.76 -12.94
C VAL A 293 -36.37 -63.91 -13.01
N GLY A 294 -35.29 -64.43 -13.59
CA GLY A 294 -34.08 -63.65 -13.88
C GLY A 294 -34.31 -62.54 -14.89
N ASP A 295 -35.18 -62.71 -15.89
CA ASP A 295 -35.56 -61.65 -16.83
C ASP A 295 -36.23 -60.47 -16.13
N LEU A 296 -37.11 -60.74 -15.17
CA LEU A 296 -37.76 -59.71 -14.35
C LEU A 296 -36.72 -58.87 -13.59
N ILE A 297 -35.73 -59.54 -12.98
CA ILE A 297 -34.66 -58.88 -12.24
C ILE A 297 -33.74 -58.09 -13.18
N LEU A 298 -33.43 -58.61 -14.37
CA LEU A 298 -32.64 -57.92 -15.38
C LEU A 298 -33.28 -56.60 -15.79
N VAL A 299 -34.56 -56.64 -16.17
CA VAL A 299 -35.30 -55.46 -16.62
C VAL A 299 -35.40 -54.43 -15.50
N ASN A 300 -35.65 -54.85 -14.26
CA ASN A 300 -35.66 -53.96 -13.10
C ASN A 300 -34.30 -53.29 -12.87
N ALA A 301 -33.22 -54.07 -12.89
CA ALA A 301 -31.87 -53.57 -12.68
C ALA A 301 -31.46 -52.54 -13.74
N TYR A 302 -31.73 -52.82 -15.02
CA TYR A 302 -31.44 -51.87 -16.10
C TYR A 302 -32.28 -50.60 -16.03
N LEU A 303 -33.54 -50.69 -15.59
CA LEU A 303 -34.40 -49.53 -15.43
C LEU A 303 -33.86 -48.60 -14.34
N ILE A 304 -33.49 -49.16 -13.17
CA ILE A 304 -32.84 -48.40 -12.08
C ILE A 304 -31.52 -47.78 -12.56
N GLN A 305 -30.72 -48.54 -13.30
CA GLN A 305 -29.43 -48.13 -13.82
C GLN A 305 -29.53 -46.94 -14.80
N ILE A 306 -30.51 -46.93 -15.70
CA ILE A 306 -30.72 -45.78 -16.60
C ILE A 306 -31.25 -44.56 -15.83
N CYS A 307 -32.12 -44.76 -14.83
CA CYS A 307 -32.74 -43.67 -14.09
C CYS A 307 -31.75 -42.87 -13.24
N MET A 308 -30.72 -43.50 -12.67
CA MET A 308 -29.76 -42.83 -11.78
C MET A 308 -28.98 -41.68 -12.48
N PRO A 309 -28.32 -41.90 -13.63
CA PRO A 309 -27.59 -40.83 -14.33
C PRO A 309 -28.47 -39.66 -14.81
N LEU A 310 -29.74 -39.92 -15.11
CA LEU A 310 -30.69 -38.90 -15.58
C LEU A 310 -30.97 -37.81 -14.54
N ASN A 311 -30.93 -38.14 -13.25
CA ASN A 311 -31.14 -37.16 -12.17
C ASN A 311 -30.05 -36.07 -12.16
N THR A 312 -28.84 -36.41 -12.59
CA THR A 312 -27.70 -35.48 -12.62
C THR A 312 -27.65 -34.64 -13.90
N LEU A 313 -28.29 -35.07 -14.98
CA LEU A 313 -28.26 -34.40 -16.29
C LEU A 313 -28.84 -32.98 -16.26
N GLY A 314 -29.88 -32.73 -15.46
CA GLY A 314 -30.45 -31.39 -15.30
C GLY A 314 -29.50 -30.40 -14.61
N PHE A 315 -28.69 -30.88 -13.66
CA PHE A 315 -27.60 -30.11 -13.06
C PHE A 315 -26.48 -29.88 -14.08
N VAL A 316 -26.00 -30.95 -14.72
CA VAL A 316 -24.94 -30.91 -15.73
C VAL A 316 -25.25 -29.94 -16.86
N PHE A 317 -26.49 -29.91 -17.35
CA PHE A 317 -26.89 -28.98 -18.41
C PHE A 317 -26.73 -27.52 -17.98
N ARG A 318 -27.20 -27.14 -16.78
CA ARG A 318 -27.07 -25.77 -16.28
C ARG A 318 -25.61 -25.41 -16.03
N GLU A 319 -24.89 -26.28 -15.32
CA GLU A 319 -23.51 -26.06 -14.95
C GLU A 319 -22.59 -26.01 -16.18
N THR A 320 -22.90 -26.78 -17.22
CA THR A 320 -22.21 -26.70 -18.53
C THR A 320 -22.45 -25.36 -19.19
N ASN A 321 -23.68 -24.81 -19.15
CA ASN A 321 -23.96 -23.49 -19.69
C ASN A 321 -23.23 -22.39 -18.89
N ASP A 322 -23.23 -22.47 -17.56
CA ASP A 322 -22.54 -21.50 -16.70
C ASP A 322 -21.01 -21.56 -16.90
N ALA A 323 -20.44 -22.78 -16.95
CA ALA A 323 -19.05 -23.00 -17.29
C ALA A 323 -18.70 -22.46 -18.68
N MET A 324 -19.54 -22.69 -19.69
CA MET A 324 -19.35 -22.12 -21.03
C MET A 324 -19.31 -20.59 -21.00
N VAL A 325 -20.21 -19.93 -20.26
CA VAL A 325 -20.19 -18.46 -20.11
C VAL A 325 -18.88 -17.99 -19.46
N ASN A 326 -18.39 -18.68 -18.44
CA ASN A 326 -17.13 -18.32 -17.79
C ASN A 326 -15.93 -18.51 -18.72
N VAL A 327 -15.89 -19.64 -19.45
CA VAL A 327 -14.87 -19.90 -20.48
C VAL A 327 -14.94 -18.86 -21.60
N GLU A 328 -16.13 -18.46 -22.04
CA GLU A 328 -16.31 -17.39 -23.03
C GLU A 328 -15.68 -16.07 -22.58
N ARG A 329 -15.79 -15.70 -21.28
CA ARG A 329 -15.16 -14.48 -20.74
C ARG A 329 -13.64 -14.57 -20.76
N MET A 330 -13.07 -15.69 -20.32
CA MET A 330 -11.63 -15.91 -20.38
C MET A 330 -11.10 -15.92 -21.82
N PHE A 331 -11.82 -16.56 -22.75
CA PHE A 331 -11.48 -16.53 -24.17
C PHE A 331 -11.66 -15.15 -24.80
N ALA A 332 -12.59 -14.33 -24.31
CA ALA A 332 -12.70 -12.93 -24.73
C ALA A 332 -11.47 -12.11 -24.29
N ILE A 333 -10.86 -12.42 -23.13
CA ILE A 333 -9.56 -11.85 -22.73
C ILE A 333 -8.46 -12.30 -23.69
N LEU A 334 -8.36 -13.61 -23.96
CA LEU A 334 -7.37 -14.16 -24.91
C LEU A 334 -7.57 -13.68 -26.36
N ALA A 335 -8.81 -13.35 -26.75
CA ALA A 335 -9.14 -12.82 -28.06
C ALA A 335 -8.94 -11.31 -28.17
N ALA A 336 -8.87 -10.60 -27.04
CA ALA A 336 -8.59 -9.17 -27.04
C ALA A 336 -7.19 -8.95 -27.65
N ARG A 337 -7.16 -8.27 -28.80
CA ARG A 337 -5.90 -7.88 -29.44
C ARG A 337 -5.51 -6.51 -28.93
N GLY A 338 -4.26 -6.42 -28.49
CA GLY A 338 -3.62 -5.14 -28.28
C GLY A 338 -3.48 -4.33 -29.58
N ARG A 339 -3.44 -3.01 -29.48
CA ARG A 339 -3.10 -2.09 -30.56
C ARG A 339 -1.62 -2.21 -30.89
N VAL A 340 -1.31 -2.49 -32.15
CA VAL A 340 0.08 -2.49 -32.65
C VAL A 340 0.66 -1.09 -32.46
N GLY A 341 1.87 -0.99 -31.92
CA GLY A 341 2.47 0.31 -31.58
C GLY A 341 2.22 0.75 -30.13
N GLU A 342 1.22 0.21 -29.42
CA GLU A 342 0.94 0.54 -28.01
C GLU A 342 1.05 -0.71 -27.11
N ASP A 343 0.27 -1.76 -27.41
CA ASP A 343 0.25 -3.02 -26.67
C ASP A 343 1.30 -4.02 -27.21
N ILE A 344 1.38 -4.13 -28.55
CA ILE A 344 2.23 -5.11 -29.24
C ILE A 344 3.24 -4.35 -30.08
N ASP A 345 4.49 -4.80 -30.04
CA ASP A 345 5.54 -4.25 -30.89
C ASP A 345 5.19 -4.40 -32.38
N GLU A 346 5.60 -3.44 -33.19
CA GLU A 346 5.49 -3.58 -34.64
C GLU A 346 6.32 -4.79 -35.10
N PRO A 347 5.89 -5.56 -36.12
CA PRO A 347 6.66 -6.71 -36.60
C PRO A 347 8.09 -6.37 -37.04
N ALA A 348 8.34 -5.11 -37.44
CA ALA A 348 9.64 -4.60 -37.84
C ALA A 348 10.34 -3.77 -36.75
N ALA A 349 9.86 -3.83 -35.49
CA ALA A 349 10.42 -3.05 -34.40
C ALA A 349 11.86 -3.47 -34.10
N GLN A 350 12.75 -2.48 -33.93
CA GLN A 350 14.17 -2.73 -33.64
C GLN A 350 14.47 -2.54 -32.15
N PRO A 351 15.47 -3.22 -31.58
CA PRO A 351 15.95 -2.93 -30.24
C PRO A 351 16.38 -1.46 -30.12
N LEU A 352 15.94 -0.77 -29.06
CA LEU A 352 16.38 0.61 -28.81
C LEU A 352 17.87 0.62 -28.46
N VAL A 353 18.67 1.39 -29.20
CA VAL A 353 20.09 1.60 -28.90
C VAL A 353 20.26 3.00 -28.31
N VAL A 354 20.54 3.10 -27.01
CA VAL A 354 20.76 4.40 -26.35
C VAL A 354 22.26 4.70 -26.31
N SER A 355 22.66 5.73 -27.03
CA SER A 355 24.03 6.23 -27.12
C SER A 355 24.28 7.33 -26.09
N VAL A 356 23.60 8.47 -26.24
CA VAL A 356 23.74 9.67 -25.39
C VAL A 356 22.51 9.90 -24.53
N GLY A 357 21.33 9.40 -24.93
CA GLY A 357 20.10 9.49 -24.15
C GLY A 357 19.37 10.82 -24.30
N LYS A 358 19.43 11.46 -25.46
CA LYS A 358 18.61 12.64 -25.77
C LYS A 358 17.15 12.22 -25.95
N ILE A 359 16.20 12.97 -25.39
CA ILE A 359 14.77 12.69 -25.50
C ILE A 359 14.09 13.88 -26.17
N ASP A 360 13.29 13.61 -27.20
CA ASP A 360 12.57 14.61 -27.97
C ASP A 360 11.05 14.31 -27.93
N PHE A 361 10.25 15.29 -27.49
CA PHE A 361 8.80 15.31 -27.65
C PHE A 361 8.46 16.30 -28.76
N GLU A 362 7.88 15.82 -29.86
CA GLU A 362 7.58 16.60 -31.07
C GLU A 362 6.07 16.74 -31.23
N HIS A 363 5.51 17.93 -30.93
CA HIS A 363 4.08 18.27 -31.10
C HIS A 363 3.11 17.20 -30.58
N VAL A 364 3.29 16.75 -29.34
CA VAL A 364 2.57 15.61 -28.76
C VAL A 364 1.18 16.01 -28.24
N ASP A 365 0.13 15.39 -28.78
CA ASP A 365 -1.23 15.43 -28.25
C ASP A 365 -1.61 14.06 -27.65
N PHE A 366 -2.30 14.05 -26.51
CA PHE A 366 -2.74 12.79 -25.88
C PHE A 366 -3.95 12.94 -24.94
N GLY A 367 -4.86 11.96 -24.99
CA GLY A 367 -5.92 11.77 -23.98
C GLY A 367 -6.21 10.30 -23.64
N TYR A 368 -6.47 10.00 -22.36
CA TYR A 368 -6.93 8.65 -21.94
C TYR A 368 -8.33 8.31 -22.49
N ASP A 369 -9.16 9.35 -22.64
CA ASP A 369 -10.44 9.34 -23.33
C ASP A 369 -10.37 10.37 -24.46
N PRO A 370 -10.75 10.02 -25.71
CA PRO A 370 -10.80 10.97 -26.81
C PRO A 370 -11.61 12.25 -26.49
N ALA A 371 -12.62 12.17 -25.63
CA ALA A 371 -13.43 13.31 -25.22
C ALA A 371 -12.72 14.26 -24.25
N ARG A 372 -11.61 13.83 -23.62
CA ARG A 372 -10.90 14.61 -22.60
C ARG A 372 -9.38 14.62 -22.89
N PRO A 373 -8.91 15.53 -23.77
CA PRO A 373 -7.47 15.67 -24.05
C PRO A 373 -6.73 16.15 -22.80
N ILE A 374 -5.60 15.50 -22.51
CA ILE A 374 -4.75 15.75 -21.34
C ILE A 374 -3.49 16.52 -21.73
N LEU A 375 -2.81 16.13 -22.80
CA LEU A 375 -1.68 16.85 -23.38
C LEU A 375 -2.08 17.47 -24.71
N ARG A 376 -1.63 18.69 -24.97
CA ARG A 376 -1.96 19.48 -26.15
C ARG A 376 -0.70 20.13 -26.69
N ASP A 377 -0.28 19.74 -27.89
CA ASP A 377 0.87 20.30 -28.59
C ASP A 377 2.12 20.43 -27.68
N VAL A 378 2.46 19.36 -26.96
CA VAL A 378 3.61 19.34 -26.06
C VAL A 378 4.88 19.13 -26.86
N ASP A 379 5.77 20.11 -26.81
CA ASP A 379 7.03 20.13 -27.56
C ASP A 379 8.18 20.54 -26.63
N PHE A 380 9.19 19.67 -26.48
CA PHE A 380 10.41 19.95 -25.70
C PHE A 380 11.53 18.93 -25.96
N HIS A 381 12.74 19.29 -25.54
CA HIS A 381 13.94 18.44 -25.60
C HIS A 381 14.54 18.23 -24.20
N ALA A 382 14.83 16.99 -23.84
CA ALA A 382 15.71 16.66 -22.71
C ALA A 382 17.11 16.35 -23.26
N TYR A 383 18.08 17.21 -22.93
CA TYR A 383 19.45 17.07 -23.38
C TYR A 383 20.16 15.88 -22.73
N ALA A 384 21.05 15.24 -23.49
CA ALA A 384 21.83 14.10 -23.03
C ALA A 384 22.65 14.44 -21.78
N GLY A 385 22.56 13.59 -20.75
CA GLY A 385 23.33 13.75 -19.50
C GLY A 385 22.92 14.95 -18.64
N LYS A 386 21.82 15.62 -18.99
CA LYS A 386 21.29 16.79 -18.27
C LYS A 386 20.02 16.44 -17.50
N THR A 387 19.73 17.25 -16.49
CA THR A 387 18.52 17.13 -15.67
C THR A 387 17.45 18.09 -16.17
N LEU A 388 16.34 17.54 -16.66
CA LEU A 388 15.12 18.26 -17.01
C LEU A 388 14.12 18.15 -15.85
N ALA A 389 13.79 19.26 -15.22
CA ALA A 389 12.70 19.34 -14.26
C ALA A 389 11.37 19.63 -14.95
N VAL A 390 10.30 18.95 -14.55
CA VAL A 390 8.93 19.20 -15.01
C VAL A 390 8.09 19.66 -13.84
N VAL A 391 7.59 20.89 -13.90
CA VAL A 391 6.84 21.55 -12.83
C VAL A 391 5.48 22.04 -13.33
N GLY A 392 4.53 22.22 -12.42
CA GLY A 392 3.18 22.70 -12.75
C GLY A 392 2.13 22.22 -11.75
N GLY A 393 0.95 22.83 -11.78
CA GLY A 393 -0.16 22.49 -10.90
C GLY A 393 -0.63 21.02 -11.02
N SER A 394 -1.45 20.56 -10.06
CA SER A 394 -2.09 19.24 -10.15
C SER A 394 -2.94 19.14 -11.42
N GLY A 395 -2.87 17.99 -12.11
CA GLY A 395 -3.60 17.78 -13.36
C GLY A 395 -3.02 18.45 -14.62
N SER A 396 -1.84 19.07 -14.54
CA SER A 396 -1.14 19.67 -15.69
C SER A 396 -0.61 18.67 -16.72
N GLY A 397 -0.54 17.38 -16.39
CA GLY A 397 -0.13 16.32 -17.31
C GLY A 397 1.28 15.74 -17.08
N LYS A 398 2.00 16.16 -16.03
CA LYS A 398 3.38 15.72 -15.72
C LYS A 398 3.56 14.19 -15.69
N SER A 399 2.76 13.48 -14.90
CA SER A 399 2.83 12.01 -14.82
C SER A 399 2.43 11.33 -16.13
N THR A 400 1.69 12.01 -17.01
CA THR A 400 1.32 11.49 -18.33
C THR A 400 2.52 11.51 -19.29
N ILE A 401 3.42 12.50 -19.20
CA ILE A 401 4.69 12.51 -19.95
C ILE A 401 5.49 11.23 -19.66
N VAL A 402 5.60 10.86 -18.39
CA VAL A 402 6.33 9.65 -17.97
C VAL A 402 5.66 8.38 -18.50
N LYS A 403 4.33 8.29 -18.42
CA LYS A 403 3.60 7.15 -18.97
C LYS A 403 3.78 7.00 -20.49
N LEU A 404 3.86 8.11 -21.23
CA LEU A 404 4.15 8.09 -22.67
C LEU A 404 5.61 7.72 -22.96
N LEU A 405 6.56 8.20 -22.17
CA LEU A 405 7.98 7.88 -22.31
C LEU A 405 8.25 6.37 -22.10
N PHE A 406 7.56 5.74 -21.14
CA PHE A 406 7.59 4.29 -20.93
C PHE A 406 6.78 3.49 -21.96
N ARG A 407 6.15 4.18 -22.92
CA ARG A 407 5.21 3.62 -23.91
C ARG A 407 4.17 2.72 -23.23
N LEU A 408 3.60 3.21 -22.13
CA LEU A 408 2.39 2.63 -21.55
C LEU A 408 1.14 3.04 -22.32
N TYR A 409 1.26 4.16 -23.04
CA TYR A 409 0.31 4.69 -24.00
C TYR A 409 1.07 5.23 -25.21
N GLN A 410 0.43 5.26 -26.38
CA GLN A 410 0.94 5.93 -27.57
C GLN A 410 0.30 7.32 -27.67
N PRO A 411 1.04 8.37 -28.06
CA PRO A 411 0.45 9.67 -28.32
C PRO A 411 -0.59 9.61 -29.45
N ASP A 412 -1.62 10.44 -29.39
CA ASP A 412 -2.67 10.51 -30.41
C ASP A 412 -2.16 11.26 -31.66
N ARG A 413 -1.27 12.24 -31.46
CA ARG A 413 -0.54 12.97 -32.50
C ARG A 413 0.87 13.32 -32.01
N GLY A 414 1.78 13.56 -32.95
CA GLY A 414 3.18 13.86 -32.65
C GLY A 414 4.03 12.61 -32.53
N ALA A 415 5.27 12.78 -32.10
CA ALA A 415 6.21 11.68 -31.91
C ALA A 415 7.06 11.89 -30.66
N ILE A 416 7.50 10.77 -30.07
CA ILE A 416 8.49 10.78 -28.99
C ILE A 416 9.68 9.99 -29.49
N ARG A 417 10.89 10.55 -29.33
CA ARG A 417 12.12 9.93 -29.80
C ARG A 417 13.17 9.87 -28.71
N ILE A 418 13.98 8.81 -28.74
CA ILE A 418 15.22 8.72 -27.95
C ILE A 418 16.38 8.56 -28.93
N ASP A 419 17.36 9.46 -28.88
CA ASP A 419 18.47 9.54 -29.83
C ASP A 419 18.00 9.50 -31.30
N GLY A 420 16.88 10.19 -31.59
CA GLY A 420 16.26 10.25 -32.92
C GLY A 420 15.44 9.01 -33.32
N GLN A 421 15.45 7.92 -32.53
CA GLN A 421 14.66 6.72 -32.76
C GLN A 421 13.23 6.90 -32.22
N ASP A 422 12.24 6.77 -33.10
CA ASP A 422 10.82 6.84 -32.76
C ASP A 422 10.40 5.68 -31.84
N LEU A 423 9.83 6.03 -30.67
CA LEU A 423 9.44 5.05 -29.66
C LEU A 423 8.39 4.05 -30.13
N SER A 424 7.58 4.39 -31.14
CA SER A 424 6.59 3.47 -31.71
C SER A 424 7.22 2.31 -32.50
N LYS A 425 8.45 2.51 -33.00
CA LYS A 425 9.17 1.59 -33.89
C LYS A 425 10.27 0.79 -33.21
N VAL A 426 10.45 0.94 -31.90
CA VAL A 426 11.40 0.15 -31.11
C VAL A 426 10.70 -0.93 -30.31
N THR A 427 11.41 -1.94 -29.84
CA THR A 427 10.84 -2.97 -28.97
C THR A 427 10.58 -2.40 -27.56
N GLN A 428 9.41 -2.66 -26.98
CA GLN A 428 9.06 -2.19 -25.64
C GLN A 428 10.01 -2.69 -24.55
N GLN A 429 10.51 -3.93 -24.69
CA GLN A 429 11.43 -4.51 -23.72
C GLN A 429 12.70 -3.66 -23.58
N ASN A 430 13.42 -3.42 -24.68
CA ASN A 430 14.67 -2.64 -24.63
C ASN A 430 14.44 -1.17 -24.28
N LEU A 431 13.30 -0.58 -24.68
CA LEU A 431 12.91 0.76 -24.22
C LEU A 431 12.79 0.82 -22.70
N ARG A 432 12.05 -0.13 -22.10
CA ARG A 432 11.83 -0.17 -20.65
C ARG A 432 13.07 -0.59 -19.90
N GLU A 433 13.97 -1.39 -20.47
CA GLU A 433 15.28 -1.70 -19.89
C GLU A 433 16.18 -0.46 -19.82
N ALA A 434 16.15 0.39 -20.85
CA ALA A 434 16.99 1.60 -20.92
C ALA A 434 16.57 2.73 -19.96
N ILE A 435 15.33 2.71 -19.46
CA ILE A 435 14.77 3.76 -18.60
C ILE A 435 14.53 3.21 -17.18
N GLY A 436 15.07 3.84 -16.15
CA GLY A 436 14.70 3.60 -14.76
C GLY A 436 13.72 4.64 -14.23
N ILE A 437 12.97 4.26 -13.20
CA ILE A 437 12.01 5.15 -12.55
C ILE A 437 12.02 4.95 -11.04
N VAL A 438 11.95 6.06 -10.30
CA VAL A 438 11.57 6.12 -8.90
C VAL A 438 10.18 6.76 -8.85
N PRO A 439 9.10 5.97 -8.70
CA PRO A 439 7.73 6.47 -8.76
C PRO A 439 7.32 7.17 -7.46
N GLN A 440 6.30 8.03 -7.54
CA GLN A 440 5.68 8.68 -6.37
C GLN A 440 5.15 7.63 -5.40
N ASP A 441 4.26 6.76 -5.88
CA ASP A 441 3.72 5.64 -5.12
C ASP A 441 4.54 4.38 -5.38
N THR A 442 5.49 4.10 -4.50
CA THR A 442 6.27 2.86 -4.57
C THR A 442 5.42 1.68 -4.10
N VAL A 443 5.03 0.82 -5.04
CA VAL A 443 4.39 -0.47 -4.76
C VAL A 443 5.45 -1.57 -4.66
N LEU A 444 5.35 -2.37 -3.60
CA LEU A 444 6.20 -3.54 -3.37
C LEU A 444 5.39 -4.82 -3.51
N PHE A 445 6.04 -5.88 -3.98
CA PHE A 445 5.48 -7.23 -3.96
C PHE A 445 5.50 -7.76 -2.53
N ASN A 446 4.53 -8.61 -2.18
CA ASN A 446 4.47 -9.30 -0.88
C ASN A 446 5.53 -10.41 -0.76
N GLU A 447 6.78 -9.99 -0.89
CA GLU A 447 7.99 -10.79 -0.96
C GLU A 447 9.07 -10.16 -0.07
N THR A 448 10.26 -10.75 -0.07
CA THR A 448 11.38 -10.25 0.73
C THR A 448 11.88 -8.88 0.26
N ILE A 449 12.58 -8.14 1.13
CA ILE A 449 13.27 -6.90 0.75
C ILE A 449 14.25 -7.17 -0.40
N ALA A 450 15.03 -8.25 -0.34
CA ALA A 450 15.96 -8.62 -1.39
C ALA A 450 15.28 -8.90 -2.73
N TYR A 451 14.15 -9.61 -2.74
CA TYR A 451 13.38 -9.85 -3.95
C TYR A 451 12.91 -8.53 -4.56
N ASN A 452 12.37 -7.64 -3.71
CA ASN A 452 11.90 -6.34 -4.15
C ASN A 452 13.03 -5.50 -4.76
N ILE A 453 14.23 -5.48 -4.18
CA ILE A 453 15.38 -4.76 -4.76
C ILE A 453 15.84 -5.43 -6.07
N ALA A 454 15.98 -6.76 -6.07
CA ALA A 454 16.37 -7.56 -7.24
C ALA A 454 15.40 -7.44 -8.42
N TYR A 455 14.16 -7.02 -8.19
CA TYR A 455 13.17 -6.78 -9.24
C TYR A 455 13.65 -5.75 -10.28
N GLY A 456 14.55 -4.83 -9.92
CA GLY A 456 15.18 -3.89 -10.86
C GLY A 456 16.05 -4.58 -11.92
N ARG A 457 16.66 -5.73 -11.57
CA ARG A 457 17.46 -6.57 -12.47
C ARG A 457 17.43 -8.03 -11.99
N PRO A 458 16.53 -8.88 -12.51
CA PRO A 458 16.31 -10.24 -12.00
C PRO A 458 17.56 -11.15 -12.02
N SER A 459 18.54 -10.86 -12.88
CA SER A 459 19.82 -11.57 -12.95
C SER A 459 20.87 -11.10 -11.93
N ALA A 460 20.53 -10.14 -11.06
CA ALA A 460 21.45 -9.60 -10.06
C ALA A 460 21.82 -10.64 -8.99
N THR A 461 23.09 -10.64 -8.60
CA THR A 461 23.57 -11.46 -7.47
C THR A 461 23.15 -10.83 -6.14
N ARG A 462 23.17 -11.61 -5.05
CA ARG A 462 22.92 -11.08 -3.71
C ARG A 462 23.91 -9.95 -3.34
N ALA A 463 25.16 -10.03 -3.79
CA ALA A 463 26.15 -8.98 -3.58
C ALA A 463 25.78 -7.66 -4.28
N ASP A 464 25.22 -7.73 -5.49
CA ASP A 464 24.71 -6.54 -6.19
C ASP A 464 23.53 -5.92 -5.44
N VAL A 465 22.63 -6.74 -4.92
CA VAL A 465 21.48 -6.29 -4.12
C VAL A 465 21.94 -5.56 -2.85
N VAL A 466 22.92 -6.12 -2.13
CA VAL A 466 23.51 -5.48 -0.93
C VAL A 466 24.18 -4.15 -1.29
N ARG A 467 24.92 -4.11 -2.39
CA ARG A 467 25.57 -2.87 -2.86
C ARG A 467 24.53 -1.80 -3.21
N ALA A 468 23.46 -2.17 -3.90
CA ALA A 468 22.37 -1.26 -4.23
C ALA A 468 21.62 -0.77 -2.98
N ALA A 469 21.39 -1.65 -2.00
CA ALA A 469 20.75 -1.29 -0.74
C ALA A 469 21.59 -0.28 0.07
N ARG A 470 22.90 -0.51 0.17
CA ARG A 470 23.85 0.44 0.82
C ARG A 470 23.88 1.79 0.13
N ALA A 471 23.93 1.79 -1.21
CA ALA A 471 23.88 3.02 -1.99
C ALA A 471 22.54 3.77 -1.79
N ALA A 472 21.45 3.06 -1.47
CA ALA A 472 20.16 3.66 -1.12
C ALA A 472 19.98 3.93 0.39
N GLN A 473 21.03 3.81 1.21
CA GLN A 473 20.99 4.01 2.67
C GLN A 473 19.93 3.14 3.37
N LEU A 474 19.82 1.87 2.96
CA LEU A 474 18.92 0.87 3.56
C LEU A 474 19.63 -0.09 4.52
N ASP A 475 20.95 -0.05 4.60
CA ASP A 475 21.77 -0.99 5.36
C ASP A 475 21.44 -0.98 6.85
N GLU A 476 21.47 0.18 7.50
CA GLU A 476 21.17 0.27 8.93
C GLU A 476 19.73 -0.17 9.25
N PHE A 477 18.77 0.18 8.39
CA PHE A 477 17.38 -0.26 8.52
C PHE A 477 17.28 -1.79 8.40
N ILE A 478 17.87 -2.37 7.36
CA ILE A 478 17.82 -3.81 7.11
C ILE A 478 18.55 -4.57 8.23
N GLU A 479 19.64 -4.04 8.78
CA GLU A 479 20.39 -4.66 9.88
C GLU A 479 19.57 -4.72 11.18
N ARG A 480 18.66 -3.78 11.41
CA ARG A 480 17.76 -3.77 12.58
C ARG A 480 16.60 -4.76 12.47
N LEU A 481 16.32 -5.29 11.29
CA LEU A 481 15.22 -6.25 11.08
C LEU A 481 15.64 -7.68 11.46
N PRO A 482 14.76 -8.48 12.09
CA PRO A 482 15.08 -9.85 12.51
C PRO A 482 15.57 -10.76 11.38
N ASP A 483 14.94 -10.69 10.21
CA ASP A 483 15.27 -11.52 9.04
C ASP A 483 16.12 -10.76 8.00
N HIS A 484 16.65 -9.59 8.36
CA HIS A 484 17.44 -8.72 7.49
C HIS A 484 16.83 -8.57 6.08
N TYR A 485 17.58 -8.91 5.05
CA TYR A 485 17.19 -8.84 3.64
C TYR A 485 16.05 -9.81 3.27
N ASP A 486 15.83 -10.86 4.05
CA ASP A 486 14.80 -11.86 3.83
C ASP A 486 13.47 -11.51 4.54
N THR A 487 13.44 -10.37 5.25
CA THR A 487 12.22 -9.79 5.83
C THR A 487 11.15 -9.57 4.76
N ARG A 488 9.94 -10.07 5.01
CA ARG A 488 8.78 -9.87 4.12
C ARG A 488 8.13 -8.52 4.37
N VAL A 489 7.92 -7.75 3.29
CA VAL A 489 7.42 -6.37 3.36
C VAL A 489 5.90 -6.26 3.55
N GLY A 490 5.16 -7.38 3.40
CA GLY A 490 3.70 -7.42 3.49
C GLY A 490 3.01 -6.98 2.19
N GLU A 491 1.67 -7.05 2.16
CA GLU A 491 0.88 -6.64 1.00
C GLU A 491 1.11 -5.15 0.69
N ARG A 492 1.60 -4.86 -0.52
CA ARG A 492 1.97 -3.52 -0.98
C ARG A 492 3.00 -2.80 -0.10
N GLY A 493 3.76 -3.52 0.73
CA GLY A 493 4.76 -2.91 1.61
C GLY A 493 4.19 -2.26 2.88
N VAL A 494 3.01 -2.68 3.34
CA VAL A 494 2.33 -2.10 4.52
C VAL A 494 3.15 -2.12 5.81
N ARG A 495 4.15 -3.02 5.91
CA ARG A 495 5.02 -3.14 7.10
C ARG A 495 6.19 -2.15 7.12
N LEU A 496 6.34 -1.34 6.08
CA LEU A 496 7.45 -0.41 5.93
C LEU A 496 6.95 1.03 6.04
N SER A 497 7.80 1.94 6.52
CA SER A 497 7.52 3.38 6.46
C SER A 497 7.51 3.87 5.01
N GLY A 498 6.90 5.04 4.77
CA GLY A 498 6.88 5.66 3.43
C GLY A 498 8.28 5.86 2.86
N GLY A 499 9.21 6.35 3.69
CA GLY A 499 10.59 6.56 3.30
C GLY A 499 11.37 5.27 3.04
N GLU A 500 11.11 4.19 3.78
CA GLU A 500 11.71 2.87 3.50
C GLU A 500 11.26 2.32 2.16
N ARG A 501 9.95 2.38 1.84
CA ARG A 501 9.43 1.95 0.54
C ARG A 501 10.11 2.73 -0.59
N GLN A 502 10.23 4.04 -0.43
CA GLN A 502 10.87 4.91 -1.42
C GLN A 502 12.36 4.58 -1.60
N ARG A 503 13.10 4.36 -0.51
CA ARG A 503 14.50 3.90 -0.59
C ARG A 503 14.64 2.56 -1.31
N ILE A 504 13.70 1.64 -1.14
CA ILE A 504 13.68 0.37 -1.91
C ILE A 504 13.48 0.64 -3.42
N ALA A 505 12.64 1.61 -3.80
CA ALA A 505 12.54 2.02 -5.21
C ALA A 505 13.84 2.65 -5.74
N ILE A 506 14.53 3.45 -4.94
CA ILE A 506 15.84 4.01 -5.30
C ILE A 506 16.86 2.88 -5.48
N ALA A 507 16.90 1.90 -4.58
CA ALA A 507 17.76 0.71 -4.71
C ALA A 507 17.46 -0.08 -6.00
N ARG A 508 16.19 -0.22 -6.40
CA ARG A 508 15.81 -0.83 -7.69
C ARG A 508 16.39 -0.06 -8.87
N ALA A 509 16.30 1.27 -8.84
CA ALA A 509 16.82 2.13 -9.90
C ALA A 509 18.35 2.08 -9.98
N ILE A 510 19.05 2.09 -8.84
CA ILE A 510 20.49 1.89 -8.74
C ILE A 510 20.90 0.54 -9.33
N LEU A 511 20.22 -0.54 -8.94
CA LEU A 511 20.56 -1.88 -9.38
C LEU A 511 20.36 -2.07 -10.90
N LYS A 512 19.35 -1.41 -11.45
CA LYS A 512 19.04 -1.43 -12.88
C LYS A 512 20.08 -0.69 -13.73
N ASP A 513 20.70 0.36 -13.18
CA ASP A 513 21.72 1.18 -13.84
C ASP A 513 21.33 1.68 -15.25
N PRO A 514 20.21 2.41 -15.39
CA PRO A 514 19.71 2.87 -16.68
C PRO A 514 20.51 4.08 -17.22
N ARG A 515 20.45 4.33 -18.54
CA ARG A 515 21.00 5.57 -19.14
C ARG A 515 20.08 6.78 -18.99
N ILE A 516 18.78 6.52 -18.87
CA ILE A 516 17.74 7.53 -18.65
C ILE A 516 17.06 7.22 -17.33
N ILE A 517 16.90 8.20 -16.47
CA ILE A 517 16.22 8.03 -15.18
C ILE A 517 15.10 9.04 -14.99
N VAL A 518 14.00 8.57 -14.42
CA VAL A 518 12.83 9.38 -14.10
C VAL A 518 12.62 9.38 -12.58
N PHE A 519 12.50 10.55 -12.00
CA PHE A 519 12.14 10.75 -10.60
C PHE A 519 10.76 11.40 -10.53
N ASP A 520 9.75 10.67 -10.06
CA ASP A 520 8.38 11.17 -9.93
C ASP A 520 8.10 11.44 -8.45
N GLU A 521 8.16 12.71 -8.03
CA GLU A 521 7.94 13.13 -6.64
C GLU A 521 8.72 12.29 -5.60
N ALA A 522 9.99 12.01 -5.88
CA ALA A 522 10.81 11.08 -5.10
C ALA A 522 11.15 11.53 -3.66
N THR A 523 10.60 12.64 -3.16
CA THR A 523 10.81 13.14 -1.79
C THR A 523 9.54 13.49 -1.01
N SER A 524 8.34 13.31 -1.58
CA SER A 524 7.09 13.82 -1.00
C SER A 524 6.67 13.14 0.31
N ALA A 525 7.14 11.91 0.57
CA ALA A 525 6.78 11.11 1.74
C ALA A 525 7.83 11.11 2.87
N LEU A 526 8.82 12.00 2.81
CA LEU A 526 9.99 12.00 3.70
C LEU A 526 9.96 13.15 4.70
N ASP A 527 10.51 12.91 5.89
CA ASP A 527 10.89 13.97 6.82
C ASP A 527 12.10 14.77 6.30
N THR A 528 12.30 15.97 6.82
CA THR A 528 13.31 16.93 6.31
C THR A 528 14.75 16.41 6.40
N ARG A 529 15.10 15.56 7.38
CA ARG A 529 16.45 14.99 7.48
C ARG A 529 16.63 13.88 6.45
N SER A 530 15.66 12.96 6.34
CA SER A 530 15.67 11.90 5.32
C SER A 530 15.61 12.46 3.89
N GLU A 531 14.91 13.57 3.67
CA GLU A 531 14.78 14.23 2.37
C GLU A 531 16.12 14.72 1.83
N ARG A 532 16.95 15.38 2.65
CA ARG A 532 18.29 15.84 2.22
C ARG A 532 19.23 14.68 1.90
N ALA A 533 19.22 13.64 2.72
CA ALA A 533 20.01 12.43 2.49
C ALA A 533 19.61 11.77 1.16
N ILE A 534 18.30 11.65 0.90
CA ILE A 534 17.78 11.06 -0.33
C ILE A 534 18.05 11.96 -1.54
N GLN A 535 17.87 13.29 -1.45
CA GLN A 535 18.23 14.21 -2.53
C GLN A 535 19.70 14.07 -2.95
N THR A 536 20.60 13.88 -1.99
CA THR A 536 22.03 13.68 -2.28
C THR A 536 22.24 12.42 -3.13
N GLU A 537 21.58 11.32 -2.78
CA GLU A 537 21.66 10.08 -3.57
C GLU A 537 20.94 10.18 -4.91
N LEU A 538 19.80 10.85 -5.00
CA LEU A 538 19.11 11.11 -6.27
C LEU A 538 19.99 11.95 -7.22
N THR A 539 20.66 12.98 -6.68
CA THR A 539 21.60 13.82 -7.42
C THR A 539 22.79 12.99 -7.92
N ARG A 540 23.37 12.16 -7.06
CA ARG A 540 24.44 11.23 -7.42
C ARG A 540 23.99 10.25 -8.50
N LEU A 541 22.75 9.78 -8.42
CA LEU A 541 22.17 8.88 -9.40
C LEU A 541 21.88 9.57 -10.75
N ALA A 542 21.61 10.87 -10.74
CA ALA A 542 21.40 11.67 -11.94
C ALA A 542 22.71 11.99 -12.68
N GLN A 543 23.85 12.00 -11.99
CA GLN A 543 25.15 12.35 -12.59
C GLN A 543 25.50 11.44 -13.78
N GLY A 544 25.82 12.08 -14.91
CA GLY A 544 26.20 11.39 -16.14
C GLY A 544 25.05 10.68 -16.87
N ARG A 545 23.80 10.89 -16.44
CA ARG A 545 22.60 10.29 -17.02
C ARG A 545 21.58 11.36 -17.39
N THR A 546 20.80 11.11 -18.44
CA THR A 546 19.66 11.98 -18.73
C THR A 546 18.59 11.76 -17.67
N SER A 547 18.22 12.82 -16.96
CA SER A 547 17.35 12.73 -15.80
C SER A 547 16.10 13.59 -15.99
N ILE A 548 14.92 13.01 -15.80
CA ILE A 548 13.65 13.76 -15.77
C ILE A 548 13.14 13.77 -14.33
N VAL A 549 12.98 14.96 -13.75
CA VAL A 549 12.49 15.14 -12.37
C VAL A 549 11.11 15.78 -12.42
N ILE A 550 10.06 15.06 -12.02
CA ILE A 550 8.75 15.67 -11.76
C ILE A 550 8.75 16.14 -10.32
N ALA A 551 8.53 17.44 -10.12
CA ALA A 551 8.58 18.02 -8.79
C ALA A 551 7.23 18.50 -8.26
N HIS A 552 6.94 17.98 -7.06
CA HIS A 552 6.14 18.53 -5.96
C HIS A 552 6.47 19.96 -5.52
N ARG A 553 7.76 20.09 -5.19
CA ARG A 553 8.38 21.16 -4.42
C ARG A 553 9.40 21.81 -5.32
N LEU A 554 9.31 23.11 -5.50
CA LEU A 554 10.19 23.80 -6.42
C LEU A 554 11.64 23.82 -5.91
N SER A 555 11.85 23.65 -4.61
CA SER A 555 13.18 23.53 -4.01
C SER A 555 14.01 22.38 -4.60
N THR A 556 13.35 21.31 -5.11
CA THR A 556 14.06 20.17 -5.71
C THR A 556 14.46 20.38 -7.16
N VAL A 557 14.04 21.48 -7.79
CA VAL A 557 14.31 21.77 -9.22
C VAL A 557 15.21 22.98 -9.42
N VAL A 558 15.66 23.62 -8.35
CA VAL A 558 16.53 24.81 -8.41
C VAL A 558 17.83 24.47 -9.14
N ASP A 559 18.39 23.29 -8.88
CA ASP A 559 19.64 22.80 -9.45
C ASP A 559 19.47 22.07 -10.79
N ALA A 560 18.25 22.04 -11.35
CA ALA A 560 18.02 21.41 -12.65
C ALA A 560 18.67 22.24 -13.78
N ASP A 561 19.30 21.55 -14.74
CA ASP A 561 19.89 22.22 -15.91
C ASP A 561 18.83 22.92 -16.75
N TRP A 562 17.61 22.37 -16.80
CA TRP A 562 16.49 22.94 -17.53
C TRP A 562 15.17 22.67 -16.80
N ILE A 563 14.25 23.62 -16.84
CA ILE A 563 12.92 23.53 -16.22
C ILE A 563 11.85 23.69 -17.30
N LEU A 564 10.88 22.77 -17.29
CA LEU A 564 9.69 22.76 -18.12
C LEU A 564 8.47 23.06 -17.26
N VAL A 565 7.80 24.16 -17.52
CA VAL A 565 6.60 24.58 -16.79
C VAL A 565 5.37 24.17 -17.59
N MET A 566 4.52 23.35 -16.97
CA MET A 566 3.30 22.84 -17.57
C MET A 566 2.06 23.44 -16.93
N GLU A 567 1.11 23.86 -17.77
CA GLU A 567 -0.19 24.33 -17.34
C GLU A 567 -1.27 23.84 -18.32
N HIS A 568 -2.36 23.29 -17.78
CA HIS A 568 -3.50 22.77 -18.57
C HIS A 568 -3.13 21.87 -19.76
N GLY A 569 -2.09 21.04 -19.60
CA GLY A 569 -1.65 20.11 -20.64
C GLY A 569 -0.72 20.67 -21.69
N ARG A 570 -0.22 21.90 -21.52
CA ARG A 570 0.69 22.59 -22.44
C ARG A 570 1.97 22.98 -21.74
N VAL A 571 3.05 23.11 -22.52
CA VAL A 571 4.28 23.76 -22.07
C VAL A 571 4.08 25.26 -22.19
N VAL A 572 4.11 25.98 -21.06
CA VAL A 572 3.91 27.43 -21.02
C VAL A 572 5.23 28.20 -20.91
N GLU A 573 6.21 27.64 -20.20
CA GLU A 573 7.52 28.26 -20.02
C GLU A 573 8.61 27.19 -20.00
N GLN A 574 9.82 27.60 -20.40
CA GLN A 574 11.00 26.76 -20.39
C GLN A 574 12.27 27.62 -20.29
N GLY A 575 13.25 27.12 -19.53
CA GLY A 575 14.52 27.81 -19.26
C GLY A 575 15.17 27.34 -17.97
N THR A 576 16.24 28.01 -17.56
CA THR A 576 16.87 27.78 -16.25
C THR A 576 16.06 28.44 -15.12
N HIS A 577 16.29 28.02 -13.87
CA HIS A 577 15.66 28.62 -12.69
C HIS A 577 15.77 30.16 -12.67
N ARG A 578 16.97 30.70 -12.93
CA ARG A 578 17.21 32.16 -12.94
C ARG A 578 16.48 32.87 -14.06
N GLU A 579 16.47 32.30 -15.27
CA GLU A 579 15.75 32.87 -16.41
C GLU A 579 14.25 32.92 -16.15
N LEU A 580 13.67 31.83 -15.63
CA LEU A 580 12.23 31.75 -15.36
C LEU A 580 11.78 32.68 -14.22
N LEU A 581 12.60 32.84 -13.17
CA LEU A 581 12.34 33.83 -12.13
C LEU A 581 12.37 35.26 -12.67
N SER A 582 13.35 35.58 -13.54
CA SER A 582 13.48 36.93 -14.10
C SER A 582 12.34 37.34 -15.02
N ARG A 583 11.60 36.37 -15.58
CA ARG A 583 10.45 36.61 -16.47
C ARG A 583 9.16 36.96 -15.73
N ASP A 584 9.14 36.85 -14.40
CA ASP A 584 7.95 37.07 -13.55
C ASP A 584 6.68 36.32 -14.04
N GLY A 585 6.92 35.12 -14.56
CA GLY A 585 5.92 34.28 -15.20
C GLY A 585 5.17 33.33 -14.26
N VAL A 586 4.60 32.26 -14.80
CA VAL A 586 3.92 31.19 -14.04
C VAL A 586 4.88 30.55 -13.05
N TYR A 587 6.14 30.30 -13.46
CA TYR A 587 7.17 29.76 -12.56
C TYR A 587 7.42 30.65 -11.34
N ALA A 588 7.64 31.95 -11.56
CA ALA A 588 7.94 32.92 -10.49
C ALA A 588 6.78 33.04 -9.49
N LYS A 589 5.54 33.01 -9.97
CA LYS A 589 4.34 32.98 -9.13
C LYS A 589 4.27 31.72 -8.27
N MET A 590 4.50 30.54 -8.86
CA MET A 590 4.53 29.30 -8.09
C MET A 590 5.65 29.30 -7.04
N TRP A 591 6.82 29.86 -7.38
CA TRP A 591 7.96 30.00 -6.47
C TRP A 591 7.63 30.89 -5.27
N SER A 592 7.05 32.07 -5.52
CA SER A 592 6.61 32.98 -4.47
C SER A 592 5.57 32.36 -3.54
N LEU A 593 4.56 31.68 -4.11
CA LEU A 593 3.51 31.03 -3.33
C LEU A 593 4.04 29.90 -2.43
N GLN A 594 4.96 29.07 -2.94
CA GLN A 594 5.59 28.02 -2.12
C GLN A 594 6.50 28.62 -1.03
N GLY A 595 7.20 29.71 -1.32
CA GLY A 595 7.98 30.45 -0.32
C GLY A 595 7.10 30.97 0.83
N GLN A 596 5.97 31.60 0.51
CA GLN A 596 5.01 32.09 1.51
C GLN A 596 4.38 30.95 2.33
N GLN A 597 4.08 29.80 1.72
CA GLN A 597 3.61 28.62 2.45
C GLN A 597 4.66 28.08 3.42
N GLY A 598 5.94 28.02 2.99
CA GLY A 598 7.03 27.62 3.87
C GLY A 598 7.21 28.56 5.06
N GLU A 599 7.09 29.88 4.83
CA GLU A 599 7.11 30.90 5.89
C GLU A 599 5.92 30.78 6.83
N LEU A 600 4.71 30.52 6.33
CA LEU A 600 3.51 30.27 7.12
C LEU A 600 3.62 29.00 7.97
N GLU A 601 4.11 27.90 7.40
CA GLU A 601 4.37 26.66 8.14
C GLU A 601 5.44 26.86 9.22
N HIS A 602 6.49 27.61 8.92
CA HIS A 602 7.53 27.96 9.88
C HIS A 602 7.01 28.88 10.98
N ALA A 603 6.17 29.87 10.65
CA ALA A 603 5.49 30.73 11.60
C ALA A 603 4.49 29.93 12.46
N GLN A 604 3.79 28.96 11.89
CA GLN A 604 2.86 28.10 12.60
C GLN A 604 3.57 27.12 13.55
N ARG A 605 4.74 26.60 13.16
CA ARG A 605 5.65 25.85 14.06
C ARG A 605 6.18 26.73 15.19
N LYS A 606 6.55 27.99 14.91
CA LYS A 606 6.92 28.98 15.94
C LYS A 606 5.75 29.25 16.90
N LEU A 607 4.51 29.30 16.41
CA LEU A 607 3.29 29.46 17.21
C LEU A 607 2.94 28.23 18.07
N THR A 608 3.34 27.02 17.67
CA THR A 608 3.12 25.78 18.44
C THR A 608 4.22 25.50 19.49
N ALA A 609 5.35 26.22 19.44
CA ALA A 609 6.40 26.16 20.47
C ALA A 609 6.10 27.07 21.69
N GLN A 610 4.89 26.97 22.26
CA GLN A 610 4.52 27.74 23.44
C GLN A 610 5.27 27.23 24.69
N SER A 611 5.75 28.14 25.52
CA SER A 611 6.31 27.81 26.84
C SER A 611 5.15 27.53 27.79
N VAL A 612 5.08 26.33 28.35
CA VAL A 612 4.02 25.94 29.28
C VAL A 612 4.60 25.76 30.68
N SER A 613 3.95 26.34 31.69
CA SER A 613 4.31 26.13 33.10
C SER A 613 3.95 24.70 33.51
N LEU A 614 4.92 23.97 34.07
CA LEU A 614 4.68 22.64 34.63
C LEU A 614 3.70 22.69 35.79
N ALA A 615 3.70 23.77 36.58
CA ALA A 615 2.71 23.95 37.65
C ALA A 615 1.28 23.93 37.07
N THR A 616 1.03 24.70 36.01
CA THR A 616 -0.27 24.74 35.32
C THR A 616 -0.64 23.39 34.71
N LEU A 617 0.31 22.69 34.10
CA LEU A 617 0.08 21.35 33.52
C LEU A 617 -0.28 20.32 34.59
N THR A 618 0.45 20.29 35.71
CA THR A 618 0.18 19.35 36.80
C THR A 618 -1.15 19.65 37.51
N SER A 619 -1.47 20.92 37.76
CA SER A 619 -2.77 21.30 38.33
C SER A 619 -3.91 20.94 37.39
N GLY A 620 -3.80 21.30 36.10
CA GLY A 620 -4.82 20.93 35.12
C GLY A 620 -4.99 19.42 34.96
N ALA A 621 -3.90 18.64 35.07
CA ALA A 621 -3.99 17.18 35.01
C ALA A 621 -4.71 16.60 36.24
N VAL A 622 -4.48 17.14 37.44
CA VAL A 622 -5.19 16.73 38.65
C VAL A 622 -6.67 17.16 38.61
N ASP A 623 -6.95 18.38 38.14
CA ASP A 623 -8.33 18.87 37.99
C ASP A 623 -9.14 18.00 37.02
N ALA A 624 -8.52 17.54 35.92
CA ALA A 624 -9.16 16.63 34.96
C ALA A 624 -9.51 15.26 35.57
N LEU A 625 -8.92 14.88 36.71
CA LEU A 625 -9.14 13.61 37.39
C LEU A 625 -10.06 13.75 38.62
N HIS A 626 -10.69 14.92 38.82
CA HIS A 626 -11.50 15.21 40.02
C HIS A 626 -12.55 14.12 40.33
N ASP A 627 -13.32 13.70 39.32
CA ASP A 627 -14.36 12.68 39.49
C ASP A 627 -13.78 11.30 39.85
N GLU A 628 -12.64 10.94 39.28
CA GLU A 628 -11.95 9.66 39.53
C GLU A 628 -11.35 9.62 40.93
N ILE A 629 -10.76 10.74 41.37
CA ILE A 629 -10.22 10.95 42.73
C ILE A 629 -11.35 10.85 43.76
N ALA A 630 -12.49 11.53 43.51
CA ALA A 630 -13.66 11.50 44.39
C ALA A 630 -14.29 10.11 44.48
N ALA A 631 -14.43 9.41 43.34
CA ALA A 631 -14.99 8.06 43.31
C ALA A 631 -14.13 7.05 44.10
N ARG A 632 -12.80 7.19 44.05
CA ARG A 632 -11.86 6.27 44.72
C ARG A 632 -11.51 6.66 46.16
N HIS A 633 -11.92 7.84 46.63
CA HIS A 633 -11.59 8.38 47.96
C HIS A 633 -10.07 8.43 48.21
N VAL A 634 -9.29 8.83 47.21
CA VAL A 634 -7.82 8.92 47.25
C VAL A 634 -7.41 10.39 47.35
N ALA A 635 -6.26 10.69 47.94
CA ALA A 635 -5.71 12.05 47.98
C ALA A 635 -4.54 12.18 46.99
N VAL A 636 -4.68 13.01 45.95
CA VAL A 636 -3.59 13.31 45.01
C VAL A 636 -2.93 14.64 45.41
N GLN A 637 -1.62 14.63 45.62
CA GLN A 637 -0.85 15.81 45.96
C GLN A 637 0.21 16.09 44.90
N VAL A 638 0.31 17.34 44.47
CA VAL A 638 1.37 17.81 43.57
C VAL A 638 2.54 18.32 44.41
N GLU A 639 3.73 17.78 44.19
CA GLU A 639 4.99 18.24 44.77
C GLU A 639 5.89 18.82 43.67
N LEU A 640 6.06 20.14 43.67
CA LEU A 640 6.92 20.85 42.72
C LEU A 640 8.22 21.22 43.43
N SER A 641 9.37 20.78 42.90
CA SER A 641 10.69 21.20 43.37
C SER A 641 10.96 22.70 43.10
N ASP A 642 10.38 23.24 42.04
CA ASP A 642 10.47 24.63 41.61
C ASP A 642 9.16 25.01 40.87
N SER A 643 8.54 26.13 41.24
CA SER A 643 7.25 26.57 40.69
C SER A 643 7.36 27.23 39.32
N ASP A 644 8.57 27.63 38.90
CA ASP A 644 8.81 28.34 37.65
C ASP A 644 9.31 27.44 36.51
N LEU A 645 9.26 26.12 36.68
CA LEU A 645 9.66 25.17 35.64
C LEU A 645 8.75 25.26 34.42
N ARG A 646 9.35 25.51 33.25
CA ARG A 646 8.65 25.61 31.97
C ARG A 646 9.21 24.61 30.97
N VAL A 647 8.31 24.02 30.17
CA VAL A 647 8.63 23.04 29.13
C VAL A 647 8.01 23.48 27.81
N THR A 648 8.57 22.99 26.71
CA THR A 648 8.09 23.27 25.36
C THR A 648 7.08 22.21 24.95
N GLY A 649 5.88 22.60 24.53
CA GLY A 649 4.89 21.65 24.04
C GLY A 649 3.47 22.21 24.06
N ASP A 650 2.53 21.48 23.47
CA ASP A 650 1.11 21.84 23.48
C ASP A 650 0.48 21.42 24.82
N PRO A 651 -0.09 22.35 25.62
CA PRO A 651 -0.81 22.00 26.85
C PRO A 651 -1.93 20.96 26.62
N GLY A 652 -2.61 21.03 25.48
CA GLY A 652 -3.69 20.12 25.10
C GLY A 652 -3.21 18.68 24.86
N VAL A 653 -1.91 18.48 24.68
CA VAL A 653 -1.29 17.17 24.46
C VAL A 653 -0.57 16.68 25.72
N LEU A 654 0.16 17.57 26.41
CA LEU A 654 0.93 17.22 27.61
C LEU A 654 0.05 16.97 28.85
N GLN A 655 -1.03 17.73 29.04
CA GLN A 655 -1.90 17.59 30.20
C GLN A 655 -2.65 16.24 30.23
N PRO A 656 -3.25 15.75 29.13
CA PRO A 656 -3.84 14.41 29.11
C PRO A 656 -2.83 13.29 29.35
N ALA A 657 -1.59 13.46 28.88
CA ALA A 657 -0.53 12.49 29.13
C ALA A 657 -0.17 12.42 30.62
N ILE A 658 0.03 13.56 31.28
CA ILE A 658 0.26 13.59 32.74
C ILE A 658 -0.93 13.02 33.51
N ALA A 659 -2.16 13.32 33.09
CA ALA A 659 -3.37 12.78 33.71
C ALA A 659 -3.46 11.25 33.58
N GLU A 660 -3.04 10.66 32.46
CA GLU A 660 -3.02 9.21 32.27
C GLU A 660 -2.05 8.50 33.24
N LEU A 661 -0.88 9.09 33.52
CA LEU A 661 0.06 8.59 34.52
C LEU A 661 -0.53 8.61 35.93
N CYS A 662 -1.26 9.67 36.28
CA CYS A 662 -1.95 9.75 37.56
C CYS A 662 -3.11 8.75 37.63
N ARG A 663 -3.88 8.61 36.56
CA ARG A 663 -5.02 7.68 36.46
C ARG A 663 -4.60 6.23 36.70
N SER A 664 -3.48 5.78 36.13
CA SER A 664 -3.01 4.40 36.34
C SER A 664 -2.79 4.09 37.82
N GLU A 665 -2.27 5.05 38.59
CA GLU A 665 -2.08 4.91 40.04
C GLU A 665 -3.40 5.03 40.81
N ILE A 666 -4.27 5.99 40.46
CA ILE A 666 -5.58 6.19 41.12
C ILE A 666 -6.47 4.95 41.01
N VAL A 667 -6.48 4.28 39.86
CA VAL A 667 -7.29 3.08 39.63
C VAL A 667 -6.87 1.92 40.54
N GLN A 668 -5.59 1.84 40.90
CA GLN A 668 -5.02 0.75 41.70
C GLN A 668 -4.89 1.09 43.20
N ALA A 669 -5.04 2.37 43.57
CA ALA A 669 -4.96 2.84 44.95
C ALA A 669 -6.16 2.41 45.82
N ARG A 670 -5.90 2.22 47.12
CA ARG A 670 -6.92 1.91 48.13
C ARG A 670 -7.61 3.20 48.62
N PRO A 671 -8.87 3.13 49.08
CA PRO A 671 -9.52 4.28 49.71
C PRO A 671 -8.68 4.82 50.89
N GLY A 672 -8.43 6.13 50.90
CA GLY A 672 -7.59 6.82 51.89
C GLY A 672 -6.10 6.84 51.57
N GLU A 673 -5.67 6.23 50.46
CA GLU A 673 -4.27 6.25 50.04
C GLU A 673 -3.86 7.63 49.48
N ARG A 674 -2.57 7.97 49.59
CA ARG A 674 -2.02 9.23 49.08
C ARG A 674 -1.14 8.95 47.86
N ILE A 675 -1.45 9.62 46.76
CA ILE A 675 -0.66 9.59 45.52
C ILE A 675 0.06 10.92 45.37
N VAL A 676 1.34 10.87 45.06
CA VAL A 676 2.18 12.07 44.90
C VAL A 676 2.59 12.20 43.44
N LEU A 677 2.13 13.27 42.78
CA LEU A 677 2.65 13.71 41.48
C LEU A 677 3.82 14.65 41.75
N ARG A 678 5.04 14.15 41.55
CA ARG A 678 6.26 14.89 41.84
C ARG A 678 6.94 15.40 40.57
N VAL A 679 7.36 16.66 40.60
CA VAL A 679 8.17 17.30 39.55
C VAL A 679 9.51 17.74 40.12
N GLU A 680 10.57 17.08 39.69
CA GLU A 680 11.95 17.32 40.13
C GLU A 680 12.80 17.88 38.99
N ARG A 681 13.57 18.94 39.26
CA ARG A 681 14.57 19.44 38.31
C ARG A 681 15.82 18.58 38.38
N HIS A 682 16.18 17.96 37.25
CA HIS A 682 17.43 17.23 37.06
C HIS A 682 18.20 17.83 35.88
N ASN A 683 19.23 18.62 36.17
CA ASN A 683 20.02 19.36 35.17
C ASN A 683 19.11 20.25 34.30
N ASN A 684 19.15 20.05 32.98
CA ASN A 684 18.32 20.76 32.00
C ASN A 684 17.00 20.04 31.68
N HIS A 685 16.53 19.16 32.58
CA HIS A 685 15.29 18.42 32.41
C HIS A 685 14.41 18.49 33.67
N ALA A 686 13.10 18.44 33.47
CA ALA A 686 12.11 18.20 34.49
C ALA A 686 11.74 16.72 34.46
N TRP A 687 11.85 16.07 35.61
CA TRP A 687 11.42 14.71 35.81
C TRP A 687 10.07 14.74 36.50
N LEU A 688 9.05 14.25 35.80
CA LEU A 688 7.70 14.14 36.32
C LEU A 688 7.43 12.66 36.61
N SER A 689 7.11 12.36 37.87
CA SER A 689 6.86 11.01 38.35
C SER A 689 5.60 10.96 39.20
N VAL A 690 4.90 9.82 39.18
CA VAL A 690 3.74 9.58 40.05
C VAL A 690 4.09 8.45 41.00
N LEU A 691 3.92 8.68 42.30
CA LEU A 691 4.30 7.77 43.37
C LEU A 691 3.07 7.40 44.21
N GLY A 692 2.67 6.12 44.15
CA GLY A 692 1.69 5.50 45.07
C GLY A 692 2.35 4.89 46.31
N SER A 693 1.59 4.17 47.16
CA SER A 693 2.16 3.57 48.38
C SER A 693 2.93 2.27 48.15
N GLY A 694 2.78 1.64 46.98
CA GLY A 694 3.49 0.42 46.59
C GLY A 694 4.96 0.63 46.20
N ASP A 695 5.74 -0.46 46.19
CA ASP A 695 7.17 -0.44 45.79
C ASP A 695 7.37 -0.50 44.25
N LYS A 696 6.31 -0.81 43.51
CA LYS A 696 6.26 -0.82 42.04
C LYS A 696 5.10 0.04 41.56
N PRO A 697 5.24 0.71 40.39
CA PRO A 697 4.17 1.51 39.85
C PRO A 697 3.10 0.61 39.23
N ALA A 698 1.89 1.12 39.13
CA ALA A 698 0.77 0.52 38.43
C ALA A 698 1.14 0.22 36.97
N GLU A 699 0.92 -1.01 36.51
CA GLU A 699 1.20 -1.37 35.11
C GLU A 699 0.40 -0.51 34.11
N LEU A 700 1.12 0.13 33.19
CA LEU A 700 0.54 0.83 32.04
C LEU A 700 0.26 -0.17 30.92
N SER A 701 -0.87 -0.02 30.22
CA SER A 701 -1.10 -0.81 29.01
C SER A 701 -0.06 -0.48 27.93
N GLU A 702 0.31 -1.46 27.10
CA GLU A 702 1.29 -1.29 26.03
C GLU A 702 0.91 -0.13 25.08
N SER A 703 -0.39 0.00 24.79
CA SER A 703 -0.92 1.10 23.98
C SER A 703 -0.79 2.48 24.66
N ALA A 704 -0.92 2.53 25.99
CA ALA A 704 -0.78 3.77 26.77
C ALA A 704 0.70 4.18 26.88
N ALA A 705 1.60 3.21 27.10
CA ALA A 705 3.04 3.44 27.11
C ALA A 705 3.55 3.97 25.76
N GLN A 706 3.13 3.38 24.63
CA GLN A 706 3.49 3.85 23.29
C GLN A 706 2.95 5.25 22.98
N ARG A 707 1.70 5.56 23.39
CA ARG A 707 1.14 6.92 23.26
C ARG A 707 1.91 7.92 24.11
N MET A 708 2.29 7.55 25.34
CA MET A 708 3.07 8.38 26.26
C MET A 708 4.44 8.70 25.67
N GLU A 709 5.14 7.69 25.15
CA GLU A 709 6.45 7.84 24.54
C GLU A 709 6.39 8.72 23.28
N ALA A 710 5.41 8.49 22.40
CA ALA A 710 5.22 9.33 21.21
C ALA A 710 4.85 10.78 21.57
N THR A 711 4.04 10.97 22.61
CA THR A 711 3.62 12.29 23.10
C THR A 711 4.81 13.05 23.68
N LEU A 712 5.58 12.44 24.57
CA LEU A 712 6.74 13.07 25.19
C LEU A 712 7.86 13.31 24.18
N ALA A 713 8.09 12.38 23.23
CA ALA A 713 9.03 12.58 22.13
C ALA A 713 8.66 13.78 21.25
N SER A 714 7.37 14.05 21.03
CA SER A 714 6.93 15.24 20.30
C SER A 714 7.26 16.57 21.00
N ALA A 715 7.43 16.54 22.33
CA ALA A 715 7.87 17.65 23.16
C ALA A 715 9.40 17.66 23.43
N GLY A 716 10.17 16.82 22.72
CA GLY A 716 11.61 16.66 22.92
C GLY A 716 12.00 15.93 24.23
N GLY A 717 11.04 15.29 24.89
CA GLY A 717 11.21 14.52 26.11
C GLY A 717 11.34 13.02 25.89
N ALA A 718 11.56 12.28 26.98
CA ALA A 718 11.66 10.83 27.01
C ALA A 718 10.75 10.25 28.10
N PHE A 719 10.38 8.98 27.96
CA PHE A 719 9.60 8.23 28.95
C PHE A 719 10.36 6.97 29.34
N THR A 720 10.54 6.73 30.63
CA THR A 720 11.28 5.54 31.09
C THR A 720 10.80 5.07 32.45
N LEU A 721 10.94 3.76 32.70
CA LEU A 721 10.80 3.17 34.03
C LEU A 721 12.18 3.15 34.69
N MET A 722 12.32 3.75 35.87
CA MET A 722 13.60 3.79 36.58
C MET A 722 13.43 3.71 38.10
N PRO A 723 14.45 3.28 38.86
CA PRO A 723 14.42 3.33 40.31
C PRO A 723 14.57 4.78 40.80
N LEU A 724 13.55 5.30 41.48
CA LEU A 724 13.51 6.62 42.10
C LEU A 724 13.16 6.47 43.59
N HIS A 725 13.94 7.08 44.49
CA HIS A 725 13.70 7.04 45.94
C HIS A 725 13.56 5.63 46.56
N GLY A 726 14.28 4.65 46.02
CA GLY A 726 14.24 3.26 46.51
C GLY A 726 13.08 2.41 45.98
N ARG A 727 12.30 2.92 45.02
CA ARG A 727 11.16 2.24 44.38
C ARG A 727 11.20 2.40 42.87
N LEU A 728 10.50 1.55 42.11
CA LEU A 728 10.38 1.74 40.66
C LEU A 728 9.27 2.75 40.36
N ALA A 729 9.50 3.68 39.42
CA ALA A 729 8.50 4.66 39.00
C ALA A 729 8.62 4.96 37.50
N TYR A 730 7.47 5.23 36.86
CA TYR A 730 7.45 5.80 35.52
C TYR A 730 7.83 7.27 35.60
N VAL A 731 8.80 7.68 34.80
CA VAL A 731 9.34 9.04 34.78
C VAL A 731 9.21 9.61 33.37
N ALA A 732 8.46 10.69 33.26
CA ALA A 732 8.42 11.56 32.10
C ALA A 732 9.52 12.61 32.23
N ILE A 733 10.49 12.57 31.31
CA ILE A 733 11.64 13.48 31.27
C ILE A 733 11.35 14.52 30.20
N LEU A 734 11.18 15.77 30.59
CA LEU A 734 10.93 16.89 29.67
C LEU A 734 12.11 17.86 29.71
N PRO A 735 12.64 18.32 28.56
CA PRO A 735 13.67 19.34 28.57
C PRO A 735 13.11 20.65 29.16
N LEU A 736 13.83 21.22 30.12
CA LEU A 736 13.49 22.51 30.71
C LEU A 736 13.88 23.62 29.73
N ARG A 737 12.96 24.56 29.54
CA ARG A 737 13.28 25.84 28.92
C ARG A 737 13.85 26.76 29.99
N ALA A 738 14.94 27.45 29.69
CA ALA A 738 15.52 28.42 30.61
C ALA A 738 14.49 29.51 30.93
N VAL A 739 14.33 29.87 32.21
CA VAL A 739 13.40 30.91 32.67
C VAL A 739 13.89 32.27 32.15
N ALA A 740 13.42 32.63 30.96
CA ALA A 740 13.56 33.94 30.38
C ALA A 740 12.41 34.14 29.38
N ASP A 741 11.18 34.19 29.89
CA ASP A 741 10.08 34.80 29.15
C ASP A 741 9.30 35.70 30.10
N ALA A 742 9.49 37.00 29.88
CA ALA A 742 8.57 38.02 30.31
C ALA A 742 7.13 37.66 29.87
N ARG A 743 6.18 38.12 30.68
CA ARG A 743 4.74 37.84 30.63
C ARG A 743 4.13 37.82 29.22
N PRO A 744 3.06 37.03 28.98
CA PRO A 744 2.34 37.01 27.72
C PRO A 744 1.61 38.35 27.46
N HIS A 745 1.56 38.73 26.19
CA HIS A 745 0.79 39.83 25.57
C HIS A 745 -0.10 40.67 26.50
N VAL A 746 0.36 41.89 26.79
CA VAL A 746 -0.51 43.02 27.18
C VAL A 746 -0.50 44.02 26.03
N ALA A 747 -1.69 44.50 25.66
CA ALA A 747 -1.93 45.58 24.69
C ALA A 747 -1.07 46.83 24.97
N PRO A 748 -0.83 47.71 23.98
CA PRO A 748 0.13 48.80 24.12
C PRO A 748 -0.44 49.90 25.03
N THR A 749 -0.11 49.85 26.31
CA THR A 749 -0.28 50.98 27.22
C THR A 749 0.76 50.94 28.33
N LEU A 750 1.36 52.11 28.56
CA LEU A 750 2.24 52.51 29.67
C LEU A 750 3.73 52.15 29.51
N ARG A 751 4.45 53.12 28.91
CA ARG A 751 5.85 53.40 29.22
C ARG A 751 5.95 53.61 30.73
N GLU A 752 6.54 52.65 31.45
CA GLU A 752 7.15 52.96 32.74
C GLU A 752 8.43 53.76 32.51
N GLU A 753 8.52 54.84 33.25
CA GLU A 753 9.48 55.92 33.13
C GLU A 753 10.91 55.45 33.46
N GLY A 754 11.86 55.68 32.54
CA GLY A 754 13.29 55.77 32.89
C GLY A 754 14.29 55.00 32.01
N ALA A 755 13.88 54.07 31.15
CA ALA A 755 14.82 53.35 30.28
C ALA A 755 15.10 54.13 28.98
N LYS A 756 16.26 54.81 28.90
CA LYS A 756 16.74 55.40 27.64
C LYS A 756 17.10 54.30 26.63
N PRO A 757 16.70 54.40 25.34
CA PRO A 757 17.04 53.44 24.30
C PRO A 757 18.56 53.33 24.08
N LEU A 758 19.01 52.25 23.41
CA LEU A 758 20.42 52.01 23.05
C LEU A 758 20.93 52.89 21.89
N ASP A 759 20.25 54.00 21.58
CA ASP A 759 20.67 55.07 20.66
C ASP A 759 21.37 54.58 19.35
N ASP A 760 20.81 53.58 18.68
CA ASP A 760 21.27 53.08 17.37
C ASP A 760 22.69 52.46 17.36
N LEU A 761 23.15 51.98 18.52
CA LEU A 761 24.43 51.28 18.64
C LEU A 761 24.45 50.00 17.77
N LEU A 762 25.52 49.84 16.97
CA LEU A 762 25.82 48.59 16.27
C LEU A 762 26.45 47.58 17.24
N VAL A 763 25.76 46.47 17.52
CA VAL A 763 26.23 45.36 18.37
C VAL A 763 26.42 44.12 17.50
N MET A 764 27.58 43.47 17.60
CA MET A 764 27.81 42.17 16.95
C MET A 764 27.58 41.05 17.96
N ALA A 765 26.80 40.02 17.60
CA ALA A 765 26.55 38.84 18.43
C ALA A 765 27.03 37.57 17.74
N ILE A 766 27.97 36.87 18.39
CA ILE A 766 28.57 35.61 17.94
C ILE A 766 28.04 34.48 18.81
N ASP A 767 27.30 33.55 18.20
CA ASP A 767 26.73 32.38 18.87
C ASP A 767 26.43 31.29 17.82
N ASP A 768 26.74 30.04 18.11
CA ASP A 768 26.54 28.91 17.18
C ASP A 768 25.08 28.41 17.17
N GLN A 769 24.30 28.75 18.20
CA GLN A 769 22.88 28.43 18.30
C GLN A 769 22.04 29.51 17.63
N GLU A 770 21.30 29.13 16.59
CA GLU A 770 20.37 30.02 15.87
C GLU A 770 19.32 30.63 16.82
N GLU A 771 18.80 29.83 17.77
CA GLU A 771 17.82 30.24 18.77
C GLU A 771 18.35 31.33 19.73
N ALA A 772 19.63 31.26 20.11
CA ALA A 772 20.27 32.25 20.98
C ALA A 772 20.55 33.56 20.23
N ARG A 773 20.93 33.49 18.95
CA ARG A 773 21.12 34.66 18.08
C ARG A 773 19.80 35.41 17.86
N ASP A 774 18.73 34.69 17.54
CA ASP A 774 17.40 35.25 17.36
C ASP A 774 16.90 35.94 18.64
N ALA A 775 17.15 35.34 19.81
CA ALA A 775 16.80 35.93 21.11
C ALA A 775 17.58 37.22 21.41
N LEU A 776 18.89 37.23 21.13
CA LEU A 776 19.72 38.42 21.30
C LEU A 776 19.32 39.54 20.33
N GLU A 777 19.04 39.21 19.07
CA GLU A 777 18.56 40.18 18.08
C GLU A 777 17.22 40.79 18.51
N ALA A 778 16.25 39.97 18.90
CA ALA A 778 14.95 40.44 19.35
C ALA A 778 15.05 41.40 20.54
N VAL A 779 15.86 41.06 21.56
CA VAL A 779 16.04 41.91 22.75
C VAL A 779 16.75 43.22 22.42
N LEU A 780 17.83 43.18 21.63
CA LEU A 780 18.64 44.35 21.32
C LEU A 780 17.93 45.30 20.35
N SER A 781 17.28 44.76 19.31
CA SER A 781 16.52 45.56 18.35
C SER A 781 15.26 46.16 18.96
N ALA A 782 14.56 45.45 19.86
CA ALA A 782 13.45 46.04 20.63
C ALA A 782 13.88 47.22 21.52
N ASN A 783 15.16 47.30 21.88
CA ASN A 783 15.74 48.38 22.67
C ASN A 783 16.53 49.41 21.84
N GLY A 784 16.40 49.37 20.51
CA GLY A 784 16.94 50.39 19.60
C GLY A 784 18.42 50.23 19.23
N ALA A 785 18.97 49.02 19.26
CA ALA A 785 20.30 48.71 18.74
C ALA A 785 20.22 48.03 17.36
N ARG A 786 21.22 48.29 16.51
CA ARG A 786 21.45 47.56 15.26
C ARG A 786 22.26 46.31 15.56
N VAL A 787 21.79 45.14 15.14
CA VAL A 787 22.44 43.87 15.48
C VAL A 787 23.09 43.25 14.25
N ARG A 788 24.31 42.74 14.40
CA ARG A 788 25.01 41.92 13.40
C ARG A 788 25.23 40.54 13.96
N LEU A 789 24.59 39.54 13.38
CA LEU A 789 24.72 38.15 13.79
C LEU A 789 25.90 37.47 13.08
N ALA A 790 26.58 36.57 13.79
CA ALA A 790 27.59 35.67 13.23
C ALA A 790 27.43 34.28 13.87
N SER A 791 27.38 33.21 13.06
CA SER A 791 27.22 31.82 13.54
C SER A 791 28.53 31.19 14.01
N SER A 792 29.66 31.86 13.79
CA SER A 792 31.00 31.39 14.14
C SER A 792 31.96 32.56 14.32
N GLY A 793 33.07 32.33 15.03
CA GLY A 793 34.14 33.32 15.13
C GLY A 793 34.81 33.59 13.79
N ALA A 794 34.91 32.58 12.92
CA ALA A 794 35.41 32.73 11.55
C ALA A 794 34.59 33.73 10.72
N GLU A 795 33.25 33.66 10.78
CA GLU A 795 32.36 34.62 10.09
C GLU A 795 32.52 36.04 10.63
N ALA A 796 32.64 36.18 11.96
CA ALA A 796 32.86 37.48 12.59
C ALA A 796 34.20 38.11 12.17
N LEU A 797 35.28 37.31 12.15
CA LEU A 797 36.61 37.75 11.73
C LEU A 797 36.68 38.09 10.24
N ASP A 798 36.02 37.33 9.37
CA ASP A 798 35.94 37.63 7.93
C ASP A 798 35.22 38.98 7.70
N TRP A 799 34.13 39.23 8.43
CA TRP A 799 33.41 40.50 8.35
C TRP A 799 34.25 41.66 8.89
N LEU A 800 34.85 41.54 10.07
CA LEU A 800 35.71 42.58 10.65
C LEU A 800 36.95 42.85 9.78
N GLY A 801 37.50 41.81 9.15
CA GLY A 801 38.60 41.89 8.21
C GLY A 801 38.26 42.68 6.94
N ARG A 802 37.02 42.61 6.45
CA ARG A 802 36.59 43.36 5.25
C ARG A 802 36.06 44.76 5.53
N THR A 803 35.82 45.11 6.78
CA THR A 803 35.18 46.37 7.19
C THR A 803 36.19 47.40 7.69
N GLN A 804 36.02 48.68 7.32
CA GLN A 804 36.86 49.77 7.83
C GLN A 804 36.64 49.93 9.35
N THR A 805 37.70 50.28 10.10
CA THR A 805 37.64 50.38 11.57
C THR A 805 36.66 51.43 12.09
N SER A 806 36.27 52.41 11.26
CA SER A 806 35.21 53.39 11.55
C SER A 806 33.80 52.78 11.59
N ASP A 807 33.58 51.67 10.86
CA ASP A 807 32.27 51.00 10.73
C ASP A 807 32.18 49.71 11.57
N TRP A 808 33.20 49.47 12.41
CA TRP A 808 33.18 48.35 13.34
C TRP A 808 32.04 48.47 14.35
N PRO A 809 31.56 47.34 14.91
CA PRO A 809 30.58 47.38 15.97
C PRO A 809 31.06 48.25 17.14
N HIS A 810 30.11 48.79 17.88
CA HIS A 810 30.36 49.51 19.11
C HIS A 810 30.64 48.55 20.27
N LEU A 811 30.10 47.33 20.20
CA LEU A 811 30.24 46.30 21.21
C LEU A 811 30.12 44.89 20.60
N LEU A 812 30.85 43.94 21.18
CA LEU A 812 30.81 42.53 20.82
C LEU A 812 30.16 41.70 21.93
N LEU A 813 29.21 40.84 21.57
CA LEU A 813 28.68 39.75 22.39
C LEU A 813 29.22 38.45 21.81
N CYS A 814 29.88 37.63 22.62
CA CYS A 814 30.45 36.37 22.17
C CYS A 814 30.10 35.26 23.15
N ASP A 815 29.48 34.19 22.66
CA ASP A 815 29.47 32.94 23.39
C ASP A 815 30.91 32.41 23.51
N ILE A 816 31.25 31.91 24.70
CA ILE A 816 32.55 31.33 24.96
C ILE A 816 32.62 29.91 24.38
N VAL A 817 31.49 29.19 24.30
CA VAL A 817 31.44 27.84 23.75
C VAL A 817 30.78 27.90 22.37
N LEU A 818 31.58 27.87 21.30
CA LEU A 818 31.09 27.80 19.93
C LEU A 818 31.37 26.40 19.34
N ALA A 819 30.50 25.88 18.47
CA ALA A 819 30.72 24.60 17.80
C ALA A 819 32.04 24.59 16.99
N GLY A 820 33.07 23.96 17.56
CA GLY A 820 34.38 23.80 16.93
C GLY A 820 35.36 24.97 17.11
N GLU A 821 35.02 26.02 17.87
CA GLU A 821 35.90 27.16 18.18
C GLU A 821 35.74 27.59 19.66
N ASP A 822 36.82 28.04 20.31
CA ASP A 822 36.75 28.64 21.66
C ASP A 822 36.56 30.16 21.52
N GLY A 823 35.51 30.73 22.12
CA GLY A 823 35.23 32.17 22.09
C GLY A 823 36.36 33.02 22.69
N TYR A 824 37.18 32.47 23.60
CA TYR A 824 38.41 33.14 24.06
C TYR A 824 39.47 33.25 22.96
N ASP A 825 39.60 32.25 22.09
CA ASP A 825 40.49 32.30 20.91
C ASP A 825 39.97 33.30 19.87
N VAL A 826 38.65 33.35 19.67
CA VAL A 826 38.00 34.32 18.77
C VAL A 826 38.33 35.75 19.19
N LEU A 827 38.17 36.09 20.47
CA LEU A 827 38.50 37.43 20.95
C LEU A 827 40.00 37.73 20.80
N ARG A 828 40.90 36.78 21.09
CA ARG A 828 42.35 36.96 20.88
C ARG A 828 42.69 37.29 19.42
N ARG A 829 42.04 36.62 18.47
CA ARG A 829 42.21 36.89 17.02
C ARG A 829 41.66 38.27 16.64
N ILE A 830 40.56 38.71 17.25
CA ILE A 830 40.04 40.07 17.07
C ILE A 830 41.03 41.11 17.64
N ARG A 831 41.65 40.86 18.80
CA ARG A 831 42.69 41.73 19.35
C ARG A 831 43.94 41.82 18.47
N ALA A 832 44.36 40.73 17.85
CA ALA A 832 45.45 40.74 16.87
C ALA A 832 45.09 41.64 15.67
N LEU A 833 43.87 41.50 15.15
CA LEU A 833 43.34 42.34 14.07
C LEU A 833 43.27 43.83 14.45
N GLU A 834 42.93 44.15 15.70
CA GLU A 834 42.96 45.52 16.22
C GLU A 834 44.38 46.09 16.30
N SER A 835 45.34 45.29 16.75
CA SER A 835 46.74 45.69 16.86
C SER A 835 47.40 45.91 15.50
N GLU A 836 47.01 45.13 14.49
CA GLU A 836 47.51 45.30 13.11
C GLU A 836 46.95 46.56 12.43
N ARG A 837 45.74 47.00 12.83
CA ARG A 837 45.01 48.10 12.17
C ARG A 837 45.04 49.43 12.93
N SER A 838 45.34 49.43 14.22
CA SER A 838 45.30 50.63 15.06
C SER A 838 46.69 51.18 15.34
N GLY A 839 47.07 52.24 14.63
CA GLY A 839 48.15 53.13 15.07
C GLY A 839 47.70 53.92 16.31
N SER A 840 48.12 53.48 17.49
CA SER A 840 48.15 54.18 18.80
C SER A 840 46.97 55.05 19.30
N THR A 841 45.80 55.14 18.65
CA THR A 841 44.76 56.10 19.08
C THR A 841 43.30 55.62 18.94
N HIS A 842 43.04 54.34 18.65
CA HIS A 842 41.68 53.79 18.66
C HIS A 842 41.38 52.94 19.90
N ALA A 843 40.22 53.20 20.52
CA ALA A 843 39.73 52.46 21.67
C ALA A 843 39.39 51.01 21.29
N ILE A 844 39.96 50.06 22.04
CA ILE A 844 39.73 48.61 21.96
C ILE A 844 38.23 48.29 21.97
N LEU A 845 37.74 47.45 21.06
CA LEU A 845 36.33 47.04 20.97
C LEU A 845 35.91 46.36 22.28
N PRO A 846 34.98 46.92 23.07
CA PRO A 846 34.49 46.26 24.27
C PRO A 846 33.74 44.97 23.89
N ALA A 847 34.05 43.89 24.60
CA ALA A 847 33.43 42.59 24.41
C ALA A 847 32.81 42.11 25.72
N ILE A 848 31.62 41.51 25.63
CA ILE A 848 30.92 40.85 26.73
C ILE A 848 30.90 39.35 26.42
N ALA A 849 31.33 38.55 27.40
CA ALA A 849 31.35 37.10 27.29
C ALA A 849 30.01 36.51 27.77
N LEU A 850 29.43 35.59 26.99
CA LEU A 850 28.23 34.83 27.33
C LEU A 850 28.62 33.39 27.68
N THR A 851 28.24 32.86 28.84
CA THR A 851 28.69 31.52 29.31
C THR A 851 27.54 30.64 29.77
N GLY A 852 27.62 29.33 29.49
CA GLY A 852 26.59 28.36 29.89
C GLY A 852 26.62 27.91 31.37
N TYR A 853 27.70 28.18 32.11
CA TYR A 853 27.91 27.71 33.48
C TYR A 853 28.45 28.85 34.36
N ALA A 854 27.86 29.04 35.54
CA ALA A 854 28.25 30.10 36.46
C ALA A 854 29.21 29.56 37.53
N GLU A 855 30.49 29.41 37.19
CA GLU A 855 31.57 29.23 38.17
C GLU A 855 32.36 30.54 38.35
N THR A 856 32.85 30.80 39.56
CA THR A 856 33.60 32.03 39.90
C THR A 856 34.93 32.14 39.12
N GLU A 857 35.45 31.01 38.62
CA GLU A 857 36.69 30.94 37.82
C GLU A 857 36.52 31.47 36.38
N ASP A 858 35.33 31.33 35.77
CA ASP A 858 35.08 31.75 34.38
C ASP A 858 35.11 33.27 34.21
N ARG A 859 34.70 34.01 35.24
CA ARG A 859 34.79 35.47 35.25
C ARG A 859 36.25 35.95 35.22
N VAL A 860 37.13 35.32 36.00
CA VAL A 860 38.57 35.65 36.03
C VAL A 860 39.22 35.33 34.69
N ARG A 861 38.81 34.21 34.07
CA ARG A 861 39.30 33.80 32.75
C ARG A 861 38.83 34.71 31.61
N ALA A 862 37.58 35.17 31.65
CA ALA A 862 37.05 36.17 30.70
C ALA A 862 37.75 37.53 30.83
N GLU A 863 38.00 38.00 32.06
CA GLU A 863 38.76 39.23 32.30
C GLU A 863 40.22 39.11 31.79
N GLN A 864 40.88 37.97 32.01
CA GLN A 864 42.23 37.68 31.48
C GLN A 864 42.27 37.61 29.95
N ALA A 865 41.20 37.12 29.31
CA ALA A 865 41.08 37.06 27.84
C ALA A 865 40.72 38.42 27.19
N GLY A 866 40.43 39.45 27.98
CA GLY A 866 40.16 40.81 27.50
C GLY A 866 38.68 41.13 27.26
N PHE A 867 37.75 40.34 27.81
CA PHE A 867 36.34 40.70 27.93
C PHE A 867 36.16 41.74 29.05
N LYS A 868 35.25 42.70 28.83
CA LYS A 868 34.96 43.80 29.76
C LYS A 868 33.81 43.52 30.71
N ALA A 869 32.94 42.59 30.34
CA ALA A 869 31.90 42.06 31.21
C ALA A 869 31.66 40.57 30.90
N HIS A 870 31.08 39.87 31.86
CA HIS A 870 30.74 38.46 31.78
C HIS A 870 29.29 38.28 32.23
N LEU A 871 28.48 37.63 31.40
CA LEU A 871 27.06 37.39 31.67
C LEU A 871 26.75 35.89 31.51
N PRO A 872 26.24 35.21 32.56
CA PRO A 872 25.82 33.82 32.44
C PRO A 872 24.54 33.70 31.60
N LYS A 873 24.44 32.64 30.81
CA LYS A 873 23.24 32.23 30.06
C LYS A 873 22.29 31.48 31.02
N PRO A 874 20.98 31.73 30.96
CA PRO A 874 20.31 32.73 30.13
C PRO A 874 20.59 34.16 30.62
N VAL A 875 20.85 35.06 29.68
CA VAL A 875 21.18 36.45 29.99
C VAL A 875 19.89 37.23 30.27
N ALA A 876 19.75 37.79 31.48
CA ALA A 876 18.62 38.67 31.79
C ALA A 876 18.66 39.95 30.92
N PRO A 877 17.60 40.28 30.16
CA PRO A 877 17.58 41.43 29.23
C PRO A 877 17.96 42.75 29.91
N GLU A 878 17.45 43.01 31.11
CA GLU A 878 17.76 44.24 31.86
C GLU A 878 19.25 44.36 32.19
N LYS A 879 19.90 43.25 32.57
CA LYS A 879 21.35 43.22 32.86
C LYS A 879 22.17 43.38 31.58
N LEU A 880 21.75 42.76 30.48
CA LEU A 880 22.40 42.89 29.18
C LEU A 880 22.40 44.34 28.70
N ILE A 881 21.23 44.98 28.71
CA ILE A 881 21.07 46.37 28.28
C ILE A 881 21.86 47.33 29.20
N ALA A 882 21.86 47.08 30.51
CA ALA A 882 22.63 47.88 31.47
C ALA A 882 24.15 47.78 31.24
N GLU A 883 24.70 46.58 31.03
CA GLU A 883 26.13 46.41 30.75
C GLU A 883 26.54 46.94 29.38
N ILE A 884 25.71 46.76 28.35
CA ILE A 884 25.96 47.36 27.03
C ILE A 884 26.01 48.87 27.13
N ARG A 885 25.08 49.50 27.86
CA ARG A 885 25.05 50.95 28.07
C ARG A 885 26.28 51.44 28.80
N LYS A 886 26.70 50.73 29.85
CA LYS A 886 27.89 51.06 30.63
C LYS A 886 29.15 51.03 29.77
N LEU A 887 29.32 50.00 28.94
CA LEU A 887 30.50 49.85 28.09
C LEU A 887 30.49 50.76 26.86
N ALA A 888 29.31 51.14 26.35
CA ALA A 888 29.17 52.07 25.24
C ALA A 888 29.39 53.54 25.65
N ALA A 889 29.13 53.90 26.92
CA ALA A 889 29.34 55.27 27.43
C ALA A 889 30.82 55.69 27.50
N ASP A 890 31.75 54.73 27.59
CA ASP A 890 33.19 54.96 27.68
C ASP A 890 33.87 55.26 26.33
N ARG A 891 33.12 55.30 25.21
CA ARG A 891 33.65 55.62 23.87
C ARG A 891 33.17 57.02 23.43
N PRO A 892 34.06 57.98 23.14
CA PRO A 892 33.63 59.27 22.60
C PRO A 892 32.96 59.06 21.22
N ARG A 893 31.73 59.55 21.07
CA ARG A 893 31.00 59.57 19.79
C ARG A 893 31.85 60.31 18.75
N ALA A 894 32.20 59.64 17.65
CA ALA A 894 32.76 60.32 16.49
C ALA A 894 31.71 61.32 15.98
N ALA A 895 32.10 62.59 15.85
CA ALA A 895 31.21 63.64 15.37
C ALA A 895 30.75 63.32 13.94
N THR A 896 29.44 63.17 13.75
CA THR A 896 28.81 63.17 12.44
C THR A 896 28.91 64.59 11.87
N ALA A 897 29.74 64.77 10.83
CA ALA A 897 29.72 65.98 10.00
C ALA A 897 28.44 65.98 9.13
N PRO A 898 27.86 67.16 8.82
CA PRO A 898 26.51 67.30 8.26
C PRO A 898 26.33 66.73 6.85
#